data_AF-A0A8J6TVI9-F1
#
_entry.id   AF-A0A8J6TVI9-F1
#
_cell.length_a   1.000
_cell.length_b   1.000
_cell.length_c   1.000
_cell.angle_alpha   90.00
_cell.angle_beta   90.00
_cell.angle_gamma   90.00
#
_symmetry.space_group_name_H-M   'P 1'
#
loop_
_entity.id
_entity.type
_entity.pdbx_description
1 polymer ?
#
loop_
_entity_poly.entity_id
_entity_poly.type
_entity_poly.pdbx_seq_one_letter_code
_entity_poly.pdbx_strand_id
1 'polypeptide(L)'
;MSLNKTIDALTHLLETGDEADRCYVTQALGKLCAPSATNSVSKKVLPFLRDKDIDVCVDAASTLGKLGGEGVAASLIESLEKDPDGEVKTAVAKALGELGDQSAVPELMRVMENRDDEIGYIEDGWDLWWDVQLAAVKSLGKLKANDAVPALERLLNSIEGEDIEPEILRSMAAIGSEESIKTLEKILNEGDVRKQRRAATALGRSNSAEAVKILGRALSSKHTDVRVHAIKALEEQDAKRYLPAIMLLLKNPSDEVRSAAAHAATTLGEMKNPTQETVDLFTGLLDDESALVRATSLNTLANLRREVLREKLGGEVIDRIIELIGDADIESSTAATKLFSKLNTSDAEEKLVTLLADDSNEIAIRRQAALSLSLMDQITDSGVDALTNALSDPEQPVRLAALISLMDCEDKYVAASDSDDSENHPRPIEIILSALHGEIDLTREEEEEEQKEVVAQSQEVQFNKSVDLENNTENGTEEDTVSEEPALPDFPESPTLEGESRDSVSTLDAIAMDNVEAALLLDEEEAPAEEEFDEETKEYLGILEDNEEATVRRERRFKNKDIHTDVRRMAATILGRQQSNLAINELNLALSDDDHEIRRLAAEALAEIAAGNPANPKLLDTQGTLISQVHFGDPDIRMAAIRALGAMENRAAIPTLIECLDDDDTVVRMESVRALATIASSKLDSVEEAHMVTNEVANSEILQKISEKLEDDQPSVRKYAADAITSLLSSGTESPQESKEFILKILDAGFAGAGEQARHMGRALRILDPVIGANHLLPLLESMQSSAERRFVIEMLEEIYQTSQEPDHLQAA
;
A
#
# COMPACT_ATOMS: atom_id res chain seq x y z
N MET A 1 -0.03 -40.46 6.41
CA MET A 1 0.59 -41.57 5.65
C MET A 1 1.25 -41.10 4.36
N SER A 2 0.71 -40.06 3.69
CA SER A 2 1.31 -39.47 2.49
C SER A 2 2.58 -38.64 2.79
N LEU A 3 2.55 -37.75 3.79
CA LEU A 3 3.71 -36.91 4.16
C LEU A 3 4.99 -37.71 4.49
N ASN A 4 4.88 -38.80 5.27
CA ASN A 4 6.06 -39.63 5.57
C ASN A 4 6.67 -40.25 4.31
N LYS A 5 5.85 -40.67 3.34
CA LYS A 5 6.36 -41.17 2.05
C LYS A 5 7.06 -40.06 1.26
N THR A 6 6.53 -38.84 1.32
CA THR A 6 7.17 -37.66 0.72
C THR A 6 8.52 -37.38 1.38
N ILE A 7 8.59 -37.37 2.71
CA ILE A 7 9.85 -37.20 3.45
C ILE A 7 10.85 -38.31 3.10
N ASP A 8 10.40 -39.56 2.99
CA ASP A 8 11.25 -40.69 2.62
C ASP A 8 11.80 -40.55 1.18
N ALA A 9 10.94 -40.18 0.23
CA ALA A 9 11.33 -39.94 -1.17
C ALA A 9 12.30 -38.75 -1.30
N LEU A 10 12.01 -37.65 -0.62
CA LEU A 10 12.91 -36.48 -0.55
C LEU A 10 14.25 -36.87 0.08
N THR A 11 14.27 -37.63 1.18
CA THR A 11 15.56 -38.08 1.74
C THR A 11 16.34 -38.97 0.75
N HIS A 12 15.67 -39.87 0.05
CA HIS A 12 16.34 -40.68 -0.96
C HIS A 12 16.95 -39.82 -2.07
N LEU A 13 16.23 -38.78 -2.51
CA LEU A 13 16.73 -37.82 -3.49
C LEU A 13 17.90 -36.99 -2.93
N LEU A 14 17.91 -36.66 -1.64
CA LEU A 14 19.05 -36.01 -0.97
C LEU A 14 20.34 -36.85 -1.10
N GLU A 15 20.23 -38.17 -1.03
CA GLU A 15 21.38 -39.09 -1.12
C GLU A 15 21.82 -39.40 -2.56
N THR A 16 20.92 -39.26 -3.55
CA THR A 16 21.13 -39.76 -4.92
C THR A 16 21.18 -38.66 -5.98
N GLY A 17 20.65 -37.47 -5.69
CA GLY A 17 20.54 -36.34 -6.60
C GLY A 17 21.81 -35.51 -6.74
N ASP A 18 21.79 -34.59 -7.70
CA ASP A 18 22.84 -33.59 -7.93
C ASP A 18 22.79 -32.46 -6.88
N GLU A 19 23.71 -31.50 -6.94
CA GLU A 19 23.78 -30.36 -6.02
C GLU A 19 22.46 -29.56 -5.95
N ALA A 20 21.81 -29.32 -7.09
CA ALA A 20 20.56 -28.59 -7.14
C ALA A 20 19.42 -29.37 -6.45
N ASP A 21 19.31 -30.68 -6.70
CA ASP A 21 18.38 -31.54 -5.97
C ASP A 21 18.60 -31.45 -4.46
N ARG A 22 19.87 -31.49 -4.02
CA ARG A 22 20.21 -31.45 -2.59
C ARG A 22 19.80 -30.12 -1.94
N CYS A 23 19.97 -28.99 -2.61
CA CYS A 23 19.49 -27.69 -2.12
C CYS A 23 17.96 -27.70 -1.95
N TYR A 24 17.21 -27.98 -3.03
CA TYR A 24 15.75 -27.95 -3.02
C TYR A 24 15.16 -28.92 -1.99
N VAL A 25 15.72 -30.11 -1.91
CA VAL A 25 15.30 -31.13 -0.94
C VAL A 25 15.59 -30.70 0.49
N THR A 26 16.77 -30.14 0.77
CA THR A 26 17.15 -29.73 2.13
C THR A 26 16.24 -28.61 2.64
N GLN A 27 15.93 -27.63 1.80
CA GLN A 27 14.98 -26.57 2.12
C GLN A 27 13.57 -27.13 2.35
N ALA A 28 13.09 -28.00 1.45
CA ALA A 28 11.76 -28.62 1.56
C ALA A 28 11.64 -29.46 2.84
N LEU A 29 12.65 -30.27 3.17
CA LEU A 29 12.66 -31.06 4.41
C LEU A 29 12.61 -30.19 5.66
N GLY A 30 13.28 -29.04 5.67
CA GLY A 30 13.22 -28.07 6.77
C GLY A 30 11.81 -27.52 7.02
N LYS A 31 11.02 -27.31 5.96
CA LYS A 31 9.63 -26.83 6.04
C LYS A 31 8.62 -27.94 6.34
N LEU A 32 8.86 -29.15 5.82
CA LEU A 32 7.90 -30.25 5.86
C LEU A 32 8.03 -31.17 7.09
N CYS A 33 9.12 -31.05 7.86
CA CYS A 33 9.38 -31.97 8.96
C CYS A 33 8.43 -31.75 10.15
N ALA A 34 7.65 -32.77 10.50
CA ALA A 34 6.88 -32.78 11.74
C ALA A 34 7.80 -32.98 12.97
N PRO A 35 7.44 -32.47 14.17
CA PRO A 35 8.25 -32.62 15.39
C PRO A 35 8.63 -34.06 15.76
N SER A 36 7.82 -35.04 15.35
CA SER A 36 8.08 -36.47 15.59
C SER A 36 9.16 -37.07 14.68
N ALA A 37 9.45 -36.44 13.54
CA ALA A 37 10.42 -36.91 12.54
C ALA A 37 11.76 -36.17 12.60
N THR A 38 11.82 -35.06 13.34
CA THR A 38 13.00 -34.18 13.52
C THR A 38 14.30 -34.94 13.68
N ASN A 39 14.43 -35.81 14.69
CA ASN A 39 15.69 -36.53 14.94
C ASN A 39 16.12 -37.46 13.78
N SER A 40 15.16 -38.01 13.04
CA SER A 40 15.46 -38.88 11.90
C SER A 40 15.93 -38.06 10.71
N VAL A 41 15.22 -36.97 10.40
CA VAL A 41 15.54 -36.08 9.28
C VAL A 41 16.85 -35.34 9.53
N SER A 42 17.06 -34.79 10.73
CA SER A 42 18.32 -34.12 11.07
C SER A 42 19.52 -35.06 10.94
N LYS A 43 19.40 -36.32 11.37
CA LYS A 43 20.48 -37.32 11.16
C LYS A 43 20.81 -37.58 9.69
N LYS A 44 19.82 -37.45 8.81
CA LYS A 44 19.99 -37.61 7.35
C LYS A 44 20.53 -36.36 6.67
N VAL A 45 20.26 -35.15 7.21
CA VAL A 45 20.78 -33.88 6.70
C VAL A 45 22.21 -33.59 7.19
N LEU A 46 22.59 -34.07 8.38
CA LEU A 46 23.93 -33.85 8.97
C LEU A 46 25.13 -34.07 8.02
N PRO A 47 25.18 -35.12 7.18
CA PRO A 47 26.29 -35.32 6.26
C PRO A 47 26.50 -34.18 5.25
N PHE A 48 25.44 -33.42 4.95
CA PHE A 48 25.43 -32.35 3.94
C PHE A 48 25.93 -31.00 4.48
N LEU A 49 26.29 -30.91 5.76
CA LEU A 49 27.11 -29.80 6.29
C LEU A 49 28.55 -29.78 5.73
N ARG A 50 28.94 -30.82 4.98
CA ARG A 50 30.25 -30.96 4.33
C ARG A 50 30.09 -31.34 2.86
N ASP A 51 29.01 -30.88 2.25
CA ASP A 51 28.83 -31.05 0.82
C ASP A 51 29.95 -30.30 0.06
N LYS A 52 30.15 -30.68 -1.21
CA LYS A 52 31.12 -29.98 -2.05
C LYS A 52 30.57 -28.63 -2.51
N ASP A 53 29.25 -28.52 -2.55
CA ASP A 53 28.53 -27.34 -2.92
C ASP A 53 28.21 -26.48 -1.68
N ILE A 54 28.52 -25.19 -1.74
CA ILE A 54 28.40 -24.25 -0.61
C ILE A 54 26.92 -23.99 -0.29
N ASP A 55 26.06 -23.87 -1.31
CA ASP A 55 24.64 -23.62 -1.12
C ASP A 55 23.97 -24.78 -0.38
N VAL A 56 24.34 -26.02 -0.72
CA VAL A 56 23.87 -27.21 0.01
C VAL A 56 24.29 -27.16 1.49
N CYS A 57 25.51 -26.71 1.79
CA CYS A 57 26.00 -26.60 3.17
C CYS A 57 25.23 -25.53 3.96
N VAL A 58 25.00 -24.37 3.35
CA VAL A 58 24.21 -23.26 3.93
C VAL A 58 22.78 -23.70 4.22
N ASP A 59 22.13 -24.36 3.25
CA ASP A 59 20.78 -24.89 3.40
C ASP A 59 20.71 -25.97 4.49
N ALA A 60 21.72 -26.86 4.55
CA ALA A 60 21.81 -27.88 5.58
C ALA A 60 21.93 -27.26 6.98
N ALA A 61 22.79 -26.25 7.15
CA ALA A 61 22.94 -25.53 8.42
C ALA A 61 21.64 -24.85 8.85
N SER A 62 20.99 -24.12 7.93
CA SER A 62 19.72 -23.43 8.17
C SER A 62 18.60 -24.41 8.56
N THR A 63 18.46 -25.51 7.81
CA THR A 63 17.47 -26.56 8.10
C THR A 63 17.75 -27.22 9.45
N LEU A 64 19.00 -27.54 9.76
CA LEU A 64 19.37 -28.15 11.03
C LEU A 64 19.16 -27.22 12.24
N GLY A 65 19.38 -25.91 12.08
CA GLY A 65 19.08 -24.91 13.11
C GLY A 65 17.60 -24.88 13.49
N LYS A 66 16.72 -24.92 12.48
CA LYS A 66 15.26 -24.94 12.66
C LYS A 66 14.73 -26.24 13.23
N LEU A 67 15.23 -27.36 12.71
CA LEU A 67 14.78 -28.69 13.14
C LEU A 67 15.32 -29.04 14.53
N GLY A 68 16.61 -28.78 14.76
CA GLY A 68 17.34 -29.27 15.92
C GLY A 68 17.46 -30.80 15.94
N GLY A 69 17.78 -31.36 17.10
CA GLY A 69 17.89 -32.80 17.31
C GLY A 69 19.18 -33.23 18.00
N GLU A 70 19.24 -34.51 18.37
CA GLU A 70 20.38 -35.07 19.09
C GLU A 70 21.65 -35.03 18.25
N GLY A 71 22.70 -34.38 18.77
CA GLY A 71 24.02 -34.27 18.11
C GLY A 71 24.16 -33.12 17.11
N VAL A 72 23.07 -32.41 16.79
CA VAL A 72 23.10 -31.30 15.82
C VAL A 72 24.00 -30.16 16.30
N ALA A 73 23.89 -29.75 17.57
CA ALA A 73 24.76 -28.70 18.14
C ALA A 73 26.25 -29.04 17.96
N ALA A 74 26.64 -30.28 18.25
CA ALA A 74 28.03 -30.71 18.16
C ALA A 74 28.55 -30.68 16.71
N SER A 75 27.74 -31.09 15.74
CA SER A 75 28.12 -31.05 14.33
C SER A 75 28.17 -29.63 13.76
N LEU A 76 27.24 -28.75 14.17
CA LEU A 76 27.28 -27.34 13.81
C LEU A 76 28.51 -26.65 14.44
N ILE A 77 28.84 -26.92 15.70
CA ILE A 77 30.07 -26.41 16.32
C ILE A 77 31.31 -26.89 15.55
N GLU A 78 31.37 -28.17 15.18
CA GLU A 78 32.49 -28.70 14.40
C GLU A 78 32.60 -28.07 13.01
N SER A 79 31.48 -27.76 12.35
CA SER A 79 31.45 -27.03 11.08
C SER A 79 31.93 -25.59 11.27
N LEU A 80 31.45 -24.88 12.30
CA LEU A 80 31.92 -23.53 12.62
C LEU A 80 33.44 -23.48 12.91
N GLU A 81 34.01 -24.54 13.49
CA GLU A 81 35.43 -24.63 13.79
C GLU A 81 36.28 -24.86 12.53
N LYS A 82 35.82 -25.72 11.61
CA LYS A 82 36.69 -26.32 10.58
C LYS A 82 36.37 -25.93 9.15
N ASP A 83 35.19 -25.37 8.89
CA ASP A 83 34.78 -25.04 7.53
C ASP A 83 35.55 -23.82 7.02
N PRO A 84 36.21 -23.86 5.85
CA PRO A 84 36.92 -22.70 5.32
C PRO A 84 35.98 -21.60 4.81
N ASP A 85 34.72 -21.93 4.53
CA ASP A 85 33.81 -21.02 3.85
C ASP A 85 33.08 -20.07 4.82
N GLY A 86 33.08 -18.78 4.47
CA GLY A 86 32.48 -17.72 5.29
C GLY A 86 30.96 -17.73 5.29
N GLU A 87 30.32 -18.12 4.18
CA GLU A 87 28.86 -18.19 4.08
C GLU A 87 28.33 -19.37 4.90
N VAL A 88 28.99 -20.53 4.81
CA VAL A 88 28.68 -21.70 5.64
C VAL A 88 28.83 -21.36 7.11
N LYS A 89 29.95 -20.76 7.53
CA LYS A 89 30.16 -20.35 8.93
C LYS A 89 29.12 -19.36 9.43
N THR A 90 28.69 -18.42 8.57
CA THR A 90 27.62 -17.48 8.90
C THR A 90 26.28 -18.20 9.14
N ALA A 91 25.91 -19.12 8.24
CA ALA A 91 24.69 -19.92 8.36
C ALA A 91 24.71 -20.79 9.62
N VAL A 92 25.84 -21.42 9.91
CA VAL A 92 26.06 -22.25 11.10
C VAL A 92 25.99 -21.44 12.40
N ALA A 93 26.63 -20.27 12.46
CA ALA A 93 26.55 -19.39 13.62
C ALA A 93 25.11 -18.93 13.92
N LYS A 94 24.33 -18.63 12.88
CA LYS A 94 22.88 -18.33 13.00
C LYS A 94 22.11 -19.55 13.52
N ALA A 95 22.33 -20.72 12.92
CA ALA A 95 21.67 -21.98 13.30
C ALA A 95 21.93 -22.37 14.76
N LEU A 96 23.15 -22.17 15.27
CA LEU A 96 23.49 -22.41 16.68
C LEU A 96 22.71 -21.48 17.64
N GLY A 97 22.51 -20.22 17.25
CA GLY A 97 21.69 -19.27 18.02
C GLY A 97 20.20 -19.63 18.03
N GLU A 98 19.69 -20.17 16.92
CA GLU A 98 18.29 -20.64 16.80
C GLU A 98 18.05 -21.92 17.60
N LEU A 99 19.03 -22.82 17.63
CA LEU A 99 18.96 -24.06 18.39
C LEU A 99 18.84 -23.82 19.90
N GLY A 100 19.40 -22.73 20.40
CA GLY A 100 19.32 -22.35 21.81
C GLY A 100 20.23 -23.15 22.75
N ASP A 101 21.19 -23.93 22.21
CA ASP A 101 22.07 -24.79 22.98
C ASP A 101 23.29 -24.00 23.54
N GLN A 102 23.42 -23.98 24.87
CA GLN A 102 24.49 -23.26 25.57
C GLN A 102 25.89 -23.81 25.28
N SER A 103 26.01 -25.05 24.80
CA SER A 103 27.31 -25.63 24.41
C SER A 103 27.98 -24.89 23.25
N ALA A 104 27.22 -24.10 22.48
CA ALA A 104 27.74 -23.29 21.37
C ALA A 104 28.46 -22.01 21.83
N VAL A 105 28.20 -21.53 23.06
CA VAL A 105 28.70 -20.24 23.55
C VAL A 105 30.22 -20.09 23.44
N PRO A 106 31.05 -21.08 23.84
CA PRO A 106 32.51 -20.95 23.74
C PRO A 106 33.01 -20.73 22.31
N GLU A 107 32.41 -21.44 21.35
CA GLU A 107 32.82 -21.35 19.94
C GLU A 107 32.33 -20.05 19.29
N LEU A 108 31.09 -19.63 19.58
CA LEU A 108 30.58 -18.33 19.15
C LEU A 108 31.43 -17.18 19.72
N MET A 109 31.91 -17.28 20.97
CA MET A 109 32.85 -16.32 21.54
C MET A 109 34.21 -16.34 20.82
N ARG A 110 34.75 -17.53 20.50
CA ARG A 110 36.02 -17.66 19.78
C ARG A 110 35.96 -16.94 18.43
N VAL A 111 34.91 -17.19 17.67
CA VAL A 111 34.67 -16.60 16.35
C VAL A 111 34.33 -15.12 16.44
N MET A 112 33.65 -14.67 17.49
CA MET A 112 33.44 -13.24 17.70
C MET A 112 34.76 -12.47 17.94
N GLU A 113 35.70 -13.06 18.69
CA GLU A 113 36.94 -12.38 19.13
C GLU A 113 38.14 -12.58 18.18
N ASN A 114 38.20 -13.70 17.45
CA ASN A 114 39.39 -14.07 16.67
C ASN A 114 39.02 -14.23 15.21
N ARG A 115 39.55 -13.33 14.38
CA ARG A 115 39.48 -13.45 12.93
C ARG A 115 40.07 -14.78 12.46
N ASP A 116 39.32 -15.46 11.60
CA ASP A 116 39.82 -16.61 10.87
C ASP A 116 40.50 -16.15 9.58
N ASP A 117 41.79 -16.41 9.47
CA ASP A 117 42.60 -16.02 8.30
C ASP A 117 42.25 -16.83 7.05
N GLU A 118 41.53 -17.95 7.20
CA GLU A 118 41.12 -18.84 6.09
C GLU A 118 39.88 -18.34 5.34
N ILE A 119 39.13 -17.38 5.89
CA ILE A 119 37.92 -16.83 5.26
C ILE A 119 38.33 -15.79 4.21
N GLY A 120 38.00 -16.08 2.95
CA GLY A 120 38.34 -15.26 1.79
C GLY A 120 37.48 -14.02 1.62
N TYR A 121 37.95 -13.12 0.73
CA TYR A 121 37.16 -12.01 0.21
C TYR A 121 36.34 -12.48 -1.00
N ILE A 122 35.12 -11.98 -1.17
CA ILE A 122 34.39 -12.12 -2.44
C ILE A 122 34.93 -11.13 -3.48
N GLU A 123 34.58 -11.32 -4.77
CA GLU A 123 35.14 -10.59 -5.91
C GLU A 123 35.04 -9.06 -5.79
N ASP A 124 34.03 -8.55 -5.09
CA ASP A 124 33.80 -7.12 -4.82
C ASP A 124 34.56 -6.57 -3.60
N GLY A 125 35.44 -7.36 -2.98
CA GLY A 125 36.28 -6.96 -1.86
C GLY A 125 35.61 -6.96 -0.48
N TRP A 126 34.41 -7.52 -0.36
CA TRP A 126 33.74 -7.70 0.94
C TRP A 126 34.36 -8.84 1.74
N ASP A 127 34.57 -8.60 3.03
CA ASP A 127 35.12 -9.58 3.97
C ASP A 127 33.98 -10.36 4.64
N LEU A 128 33.74 -11.59 4.17
CA LEU A 128 32.69 -12.49 4.72
C LEU A 128 32.86 -12.75 6.21
N TRP A 129 34.05 -12.51 6.76
CA TRP A 129 34.29 -12.57 8.20
C TRP A 129 33.32 -11.71 9.02
N TRP A 130 32.98 -10.51 8.53
CA TRP A 130 32.10 -9.61 9.27
C TRP A 130 30.69 -10.16 9.44
N ASP A 131 30.19 -10.91 8.45
CA ASP A 131 28.90 -11.59 8.55
C ASP A 131 28.92 -12.70 9.59
N VAL A 132 30.03 -13.45 9.66
CA VAL A 132 30.24 -14.48 10.68
C VAL A 132 30.30 -13.84 12.08
N GLN A 133 31.08 -12.78 12.26
CA GLN A 133 31.19 -12.07 13.53
C GLN A 133 29.84 -11.50 13.98
N LEU A 134 29.10 -10.86 13.07
CA LEU A 134 27.77 -10.33 13.32
C LEU A 134 26.77 -11.43 13.71
N ALA A 135 26.79 -12.56 13.00
CA ALA A 135 25.97 -13.72 13.33
C ALA A 135 26.29 -14.26 14.73
N ALA A 136 27.58 -14.36 15.08
CA ALA A 136 28.00 -14.81 16.40
C ALA A 136 27.50 -13.88 17.53
N VAL A 137 27.65 -12.55 17.37
CA VAL A 137 27.15 -11.55 18.33
C VAL A 137 25.63 -11.70 18.55
N LYS A 138 24.85 -11.76 17.46
CA LYS A 138 23.39 -11.96 17.52
C LYS A 138 23.02 -13.25 18.25
N SER A 139 23.70 -14.35 17.93
CA SER A 139 23.46 -15.67 18.52
C SER A 139 23.77 -15.69 20.01
N LEU A 140 24.85 -15.03 20.46
CA LEU A 140 25.17 -14.88 21.90
C LEU A 140 24.07 -14.10 22.64
N GLY A 141 23.51 -13.06 22.00
CA GLY A 141 22.34 -12.34 22.49
C GLY A 141 21.11 -13.23 22.67
N LYS A 142 20.77 -13.99 21.63
CA LYS A 142 19.64 -14.96 21.64
C LYS A 142 19.82 -16.04 22.73
N LEU A 143 21.04 -16.55 22.89
CA LEU A 143 21.41 -17.55 23.91
C LEU A 143 21.42 -16.98 25.32
N LYS A 144 21.34 -15.66 25.51
CA LYS A 144 21.49 -14.99 26.82
C LYS A 144 22.81 -15.38 27.51
N ALA A 145 23.89 -15.43 26.75
CA ALA A 145 25.20 -15.86 27.20
C ALA A 145 25.86 -14.82 28.13
N ASN A 146 25.65 -14.95 29.44
CA ASN A 146 26.22 -14.03 30.44
C ASN A 146 27.75 -13.96 30.37
N ASP A 147 28.42 -15.09 30.16
CA ASP A 147 29.88 -15.19 30.11
C ASP A 147 30.49 -14.44 28.91
N ALA A 148 29.67 -14.11 27.90
CA ALA A 148 30.10 -13.35 26.73
C ALA A 148 30.14 -11.83 26.96
N VAL A 149 29.55 -11.31 28.05
CA VAL A 149 29.45 -9.87 28.32
C VAL A 149 30.82 -9.16 28.33
N PRO A 150 31.87 -9.68 29.01
CA PRO A 150 33.19 -9.05 28.98
C PRO A 150 33.83 -9.04 27.58
N ALA A 151 33.55 -10.05 26.76
CA ALA A 151 34.07 -10.16 25.40
C ALA A 151 33.34 -9.18 24.46
N LEU A 152 32.02 -9.06 24.59
CA LEU A 152 31.21 -8.05 23.89
C LEU A 152 31.64 -6.62 24.24
N GLU A 153 31.97 -6.34 25.51
CA GLU A 153 32.51 -5.03 25.91
C GLU A 153 33.89 -4.76 25.30
N ARG A 154 34.77 -5.77 25.20
CA ARG A 154 36.06 -5.60 24.51
C ARG A 154 35.87 -5.30 23.03
N LEU A 155 35.00 -6.05 22.35
CA LEU A 155 34.69 -5.85 20.93
C LEU A 155 34.10 -4.47 20.68
N LEU A 156 33.16 -4.03 21.52
CA LEU A 156 32.56 -2.68 21.42
C LEU A 156 33.60 -1.54 21.49
N ASN A 157 34.71 -1.77 22.17
CA ASN A 157 35.78 -0.78 22.34
C ASN A 157 36.92 -0.93 21.31
N SER A 158 36.84 -1.88 20.38
CA SER A 158 37.78 -2.02 19.27
C SER A 158 37.32 -1.21 18.05
N ILE A 159 38.24 -0.99 17.09
CA ILE A 159 37.93 -0.32 15.81
C ILE A 159 36.90 -1.15 15.02
N GLU A 160 37.04 -2.48 15.04
CA GLU A 160 36.11 -3.41 14.41
C GLU A 160 34.70 -3.34 15.02
N GLY A 161 34.58 -2.91 16.28
CA GLY A 161 33.31 -2.75 16.96
C GLY A 161 32.48 -1.54 16.51
N GLU A 162 33.04 -0.57 15.79
CA GLU A 162 32.34 0.68 15.44
C GLU A 162 31.13 0.46 14.52
N ASP A 163 31.27 -0.46 13.55
CA ASP A 163 30.24 -0.77 12.55
C ASP A 163 29.14 -1.67 13.11
N ILE A 164 29.50 -2.66 13.94
CA ILE A 164 28.58 -3.61 14.57
C ILE A 164 28.05 -3.17 15.95
N GLU A 165 28.46 -1.99 16.44
CA GLU A 165 28.09 -1.43 17.74
C GLU A 165 26.59 -1.56 18.08
N PRO A 166 25.63 -1.19 17.20
CA PRO A 166 24.21 -1.30 17.52
C PRO A 166 23.79 -2.73 17.88
N GLU A 167 24.37 -3.73 17.21
CA GLU A 167 24.04 -5.12 17.43
C GLU A 167 24.67 -5.66 18.71
N ILE A 168 25.89 -5.22 19.04
CA ILE A 168 26.52 -5.55 20.32
C ILE A 168 25.65 -5.04 21.47
N LEU A 169 25.21 -3.77 21.42
CA LEU A 169 24.36 -3.18 22.45
C LEU A 169 23.00 -3.90 22.56
N ARG A 170 22.37 -4.25 21.44
CA ARG A 170 21.13 -5.05 21.42
C ARG A 170 21.33 -6.43 22.03
N SER A 171 22.42 -7.11 21.69
CA SER A 171 22.75 -8.43 22.21
C SER A 171 23.00 -8.39 23.71
N MET A 172 23.72 -7.37 24.20
CA MET A 172 23.88 -7.10 25.62
C MET A 172 22.54 -6.87 26.33
N ALA A 173 21.64 -6.07 25.75
CA ALA A 173 20.32 -5.83 26.33
C ALA A 173 19.44 -7.09 26.37
N ALA A 174 19.54 -7.95 25.34
CA ALA A 174 18.85 -9.22 25.23
C ALA A 174 19.37 -10.26 26.24
N ILE A 175 20.70 -10.29 26.49
CA ILE A 175 21.31 -11.07 27.58
C ILE A 175 20.68 -10.65 28.92
N GLY A 176 20.55 -9.34 29.17
CA GLY A 176 19.79 -8.80 30.29
C GLY A 176 20.35 -9.13 31.69
N SER A 177 21.60 -9.61 31.77
CA SER A 177 22.29 -9.89 33.03
C SER A 177 22.62 -8.62 33.79
N GLU A 178 22.82 -8.71 35.11
CA GLU A 178 23.17 -7.55 35.94
C GLU A 178 24.45 -6.86 35.44
N GLU A 179 25.45 -7.63 35.02
CA GLU A 179 26.69 -7.12 34.44
C GLU A 179 26.43 -6.40 33.12
N SER A 180 25.66 -7.01 32.21
CA SER A 180 25.32 -6.42 30.92
C SER A 180 24.58 -5.07 31.07
N ILE A 181 23.60 -5.02 31.97
CA ILE A 181 22.84 -3.80 32.26
C ILE A 181 23.73 -2.71 32.87
N LYS A 182 24.69 -3.07 33.75
CA LYS A 182 25.68 -2.11 34.27
C LYS A 182 26.59 -1.56 33.18
N THR A 183 27.03 -2.38 32.24
CA THR A 183 27.85 -1.91 31.11
C THR A 183 27.04 -0.98 30.20
N LEU A 184 25.79 -1.31 29.88
CA LEU A 184 24.90 -0.42 29.13
C LEU A 184 24.62 0.90 29.87
N GLU A 185 24.46 0.87 31.19
CA GLU A 185 24.32 2.08 32.02
C GLU A 185 25.56 2.96 31.93
N LYS A 186 26.76 2.37 32.00
CA LYS A 186 28.02 3.10 31.85
C LYS A 186 28.09 3.78 30.49
N ILE A 187 27.75 3.08 29.41
CA ILE A 187 27.74 3.64 28.04
C ILE A 187 26.72 4.77 27.91
N LEU A 188 25.53 4.61 28.51
CA LEU A 188 24.50 5.64 28.52
C LEU A 188 24.92 6.93 29.23
N ASN A 189 25.81 6.84 30.24
CA ASN A 189 26.26 7.99 31.02
C ASN A 189 27.55 8.62 30.49
N GLU A 190 28.49 7.80 30.00
CA GLU A 190 29.87 8.19 29.69
C GLU A 190 30.17 8.21 28.18
N GLY A 191 29.34 7.56 27.36
CA GLY A 191 29.53 7.51 25.91
C GLY A 191 29.33 8.87 25.22
N ASP A 192 29.70 8.96 23.95
CA ASP A 192 29.28 10.08 23.11
C ASP A 192 27.76 10.06 22.87
N VAL A 193 27.19 11.15 22.35
CA VAL A 193 25.73 11.29 22.17
C VAL A 193 25.14 10.13 21.35
N ARG A 194 25.87 9.62 20.36
CA ARG A 194 25.45 8.51 19.50
C ARG A 194 25.41 7.19 20.30
N LYS A 195 26.43 6.90 21.10
CA LYS A 195 26.48 5.73 21.98
C LYS A 195 25.44 5.81 23.09
N GLN A 196 25.23 6.99 23.67
CA GLN A 196 24.22 7.22 24.70
C GLN A 196 22.81 6.91 24.17
N ARG A 197 22.41 7.49 23.02
CA ARG A 197 21.07 7.23 22.46
C ARG A 197 20.90 5.75 22.10
N ARG A 198 21.93 5.10 21.54
CA ARG A 198 21.89 3.67 21.18
C ARG A 198 21.77 2.77 22.41
N ALA A 199 22.47 3.09 23.49
CA ALA A 199 22.35 2.40 24.76
C ALA A 199 20.94 2.55 25.36
N ALA A 200 20.35 3.75 25.28
CA ALA A 200 18.96 3.97 25.71
C ALA A 200 17.98 3.11 24.90
N THR A 201 18.09 3.08 23.57
CA THR A 201 17.27 2.21 22.72
C THR A 201 17.45 0.74 23.04
N ALA A 202 18.69 0.28 23.23
CA ALA A 202 18.97 -1.11 23.58
C ALA A 202 18.34 -1.48 24.94
N LEU A 203 18.51 -0.64 25.96
CA LEU A 203 17.88 -0.83 27.28
C LEU A 203 16.34 -0.88 27.20
N GLY A 204 15.74 -0.12 26.29
CA GLY A 204 14.29 -0.16 26.00
C GLY A 204 13.77 -1.49 25.49
N ARG A 205 14.65 -2.37 24.98
CA ARG A 205 14.30 -3.73 24.53
C ARG A 205 14.70 -4.81 25.54
N SER A 206 15.24 -4.41 26.69
CA SER A 206 15.62 -5.34 27.75
C SER A 206 14.40 -5.79 28.57
N ASN A 207 14.48 -6.99 29.15
CA ASN A 207 13.48 -7.46 30.12
C ASN A 207 13.85 -7.13 31.59
N SER A 208 14.84 -6.25 31.80
CA SER A 208 15.35 -5.92 33.13
C SER A 208 14.61 -4.74 33.76
N ALA A 209 14.06 -4.95 34.96
CA ALA A 209 13.45 -3.87 35.75
C ALA A 209 14.46 -2.77 36.14
N GLU A 210 15.76 -3.08 36.18
CA GLU A 210 16.80 -2.08 36.44
C GLU A 210 17.05 -1.20 35.20
N ALA A 211 16.94 -1.76 33.99
CA ALA A 211 17.02 -0.99 32.74
C ALA A 211 15.96 0.12 32.71
N VAL A 212 14.73 -0.19 33.12
CA VAL A 212 13.63 0.78 33.24
C VAL A 212 13.96 1.91 34.23
N LYS A 213 14.70 1.64 35.32
CA LYS A 213 15.18 2.70 36.25
C LYS A 213 16.29 3.55 35.67
N ILE A 214 17.19 2.93 34.91
CA ILE A 214 18.27 3.64 34.20
C ILE A 214 17.66 4.59 33.17
N LEU A 215 16.70 4.13 32.36
CA LEU A 215 15.98 4.95 31.39
C LEU A 215 15.23 6.12 32.05
N GLY A 216 14.59 5.88 33.19
CA GLY A 216 13.95 6.94 33.98
C GLY A 216 14.91 8.07 34.38
N ARG A 217 16.17 7.75 34.69
CA ARG A 217 17.22 8.75 34.95
C ARG A 217 17.64 9.48 33.67
N ALA A 218 17.68 8.78 32.55
CA ALA A 218 18.07 9.33 31.25
C ALA A 218 17.10 10.38 30.69
N LEU A 219 15.85 10.46 31.21
CA LEU A 219 14.94 11.58 30.95
C LEU A 219 15.52 12.95 31.33
N SER A 220 16.47 12.98 32.28
CA SER A 220 17.18 14.18 32.71
C SER A 220 18.47 14.47 31.93
N SER A 221 18.73 13.73 30.85
CA SER A 221 19.93 13.93 30.03
C SER A 221 20.01 15.35 29.47
N LYS A 222 21.22 15.91 29.41
CA LYS A 222 21.49 17.20 28.76
C LYS A 222 21.27 17.15 27.25
N HIS A 223 21.36 15.97 26.64
CA HIS A 223 21.23 15.78 25.19
C HIS A 223 19.79 15.46 24.81
N THR A 224 19.25 16.22 23.86
CA THR A 224 17.88 16.08 23.34
C THR A 224 17.60 14.68 22.81
N ASP A 225 18.45 14.17 21.91
CA ASP A 225 18.32 12.84 21.34
C ASP A 225 18.19 11.75 22.40
N VAL A 226 19.04 11.83 23.44
CA VAL A 226 19.04 10.83 24.53
C VAL A 226 17.73 10.87 25.31
N ARG A 227 17.18 12.06 25.56
CA ARG A 227 15.85 12.21 26.20
C ARG A 227 14.75 11.60 25.33
N VAL A 228 14.73 11.89 24.02
CA VAL A 228 13.73 11.34 23.09
C VAL A 228 13.77 9.81 23.09
N HIS A 229 14.95 9.22 22.96
CA HIS A 229 15.09 7.77 22.95
C HIS A 229 14.78 7.15 24.32
N ALA A 230 15.05 7.84 25.42
CA ALA A 230 14.64 7.39 26.75
C ALA A 230 13.11 7.42 26.92
N ILE A 231 12.40 8.43 26.41
CA ILE A 231 10.93 8.48 26.42
C ILE A 231 10.37 7.29 25.63
N LYS A 232 10.82 7.11 24.38
CA LYS A 232 10.38 6.00 23.51
C LYS A 232 10.66 4.64 24.14
N ALA A 233 11.85 4.45 24.71
CA ALA A 233 12.22 3.22 25.41
C ALA A 233 11.35 2.93 26.64
N LEU A 234 10.93 3.96 27.39
CA LEU A 234 10.01 3.81 28.53
C LEU A 234 8.57 3.52 28.06
N GLU A 235 8.16 4.09 26.93
CA GLU A 235 6.90 3.79 26.27
C GLU A 235 6.84 2.32 25.82
N GLU A 236 7.86 1.83 25.11
CA GLU A 236 7.99 0.43 24.66
C GLU A 236 7.91 -0.57 25.85
N GLN A 237 8.38 -0.16 27.02
CA GLN A 237 8.36 -0.95 28.26
C GLN A 237 7.07 -0.82 29.07
N ASP A 238 6.06 -0.09 28.58
CA ASP A 238 4.82 0.27 29.30
C ASP A 238 5.10 0.83 30.72
N ALA A 239 6.13 1.66 30.85
CA ALA A 239 6.66 2.09 32.14
C ALA A 239 5.86 3.26 32.75
N LYS A 240 4.56 3.04 33.01
CA LYS A 240 3.60 4.04 33.53
C LYS A 240 4.07 4.82 34.75
N ARG A 241 4.95 4.25 35.58
CA ARG A 241 5.53 4.94 36.76
C ARG A 241 6.23 6.25 36.40
N TYR A 242 6.77 6.38 35.19
CA TYR A 242 7.48 7.59 34.75
C TYR A 242 6.58 8.62 34.05
N LEU A 243 5.29 8.33 33.91
CA LEU A 243 4.33 9.21 33.27
C LEU A 243 4.34 10.65 33.86
N PRO A 244 4.39 10.87 35.19
CA PRO A 244 4.49 12.24 35.72
C PRO A 244 5.77 12.98 35.28
N ALA A 245 6.89 12.27 35.14
CA ALA A 245 8.14 12.85 34.66
C ALA A 245 8.08 13.17 33.16
N ILE A 246 7.48 12.27 32.37
CA ILE A 246 7.25 12.47 30.93
C ILE A 246 6.32 13.67 30.70
N MET A 247 5.28 13.84 31.52
CA MET A 247 4.34 14.96 31.41
C MET A 247 5.00 16.33 31.62
N LEU A 248 6.02 16.42 32.48
CA LEU A 248 6.82 17.64 32.63
C LEU A 248 7.62 17.99 31.37
N LEU A 249 7.94 17.00 30.53
CA LEU A 249 8.68 17.19 29.28
C LEU A 249 7.82 17.76 28.14
N LEU A 250 6.50 17.89 28.32
CA LEU A 250 5.67 18.69 27.40
C LEU A 250 6.06 20.16 27.37
N LYS A 251 6.77 20.66 28.39
CA LYS A 251 7.28 22.04 28.44
C LYS A 251 8.76 22.13 28.05
N ASN A 252 9.32 21.09 27.43
CA ASN A 252 10.72 21.08 27.04
C ASN A 252 10.99 22.09 25.91
N PRO A 253 12.15 22.77 25.87
CA PRO A 253 12.48 23.68 24.78
C PRO A 253 12.57 22.99 23.41
N SER A 254 12.95 21.71 23.37
CA SER A 254 12.96 20.93 22.12
C SER A 254 11.57 20.40 21.79
N ASP A 255 11.12 20.66 20.58
CA ASP A 255 9.89 20.16 19.98
C ASP A 255 9.86 18.64 19.84
N GLU A 256 10.96 18.02 19.43
CA GLU A 256 11.11 16.55 19.37
C GLU A 256 10.81 15.89 20.72
N VAL A 257 11.27 16.49 21.83
CA VAL A 257 11.01 16.01 23.19
C VAL A 257 9.55 16.21 23.58
N ARG A 258 8.96 17.36 23.21
CA ARG A 258 7.53 17.63 23.48
C ARG A 258 6.63 16.65 22.74
N SER A 259 6.87 16.42 21.45
CA SER A 259 6.11 15.46 20.63
C SER A 259 6.26 14.03 21.18
N ALA A 260 7.49 13.59 21.47
CA ALA A 260 7.71 12.26 22.07
C ALA A 260 6.99 12.09 23.41
N ALA A 261 7.00 13.12 24.26
CA ALA A 261 6.31 13.09 25.54
C ALA A 261 4.78 13.08 25.39
N ALA A 262 4.24 13.85 24.43
CA ALA A 262 2.81 13.89 24.10
C ALA A 262 2.31 12.51 23.63
N HIS A 263 3.06 11.89 22.72
CA HIS A 263 2.78 10.54 22.23
C HIS A 263 2.79 9.51 23.38
N ALA A 264 3.87 9.47 24.16
CA ALA A 264 4.01 8.52 25.26
C ALA A 264 2.91 8.67 26.33
N ALA A 265 2.45 9.90 26.61
CA ALA A 265 1.37 10.14 27.55
C ALA A 265 0.02 9.53 27.08
N THR A 266 -0.23 9.55 25.78
CA THR A 266 -1.39 8.87 25.17
C THR A 266 -1.30 7.35 25.35
N THR A 267 -0.17 6.75 24.95
CA THR A 267 0.02 5.28 24.99
C THR A 267 0.01 4.73 26.42
N LEU A 268 0.69 5.39 27.36
CA LEU A 268 0.78 4.95 28.76
C LEU A 268 -0.52 5.14 29.55
N GLY A 269 -1.52 5.81 28.97
CA GLY A 269 -2.91 5.77 29.41
C GLY A 269 -3.40 6.96 30.23
N GLU A 270 -2.64 8.06 30.31
CA GLU A 270 -3.12 9.29 30.97
C GLU A 270 -4.45 9.77 30.35
N MET A 271 -4.55 9.63 29.02
CA MET A 271 -5.69 10.10 28.24
C MET A 271 -6.92 9.20 28.31
N LYS A 272 -6.89 8.10 29.10
CA LYS A 272 -8.09 7.31 29.37
C LYS A 272 -9.05 8.01 30.33
N ASN A 273 -8.52 8.76 31.30
CA ASN A 273 -9.28 9.53 32.29
C ASN A 273 -8.52 10.83 32.62
N PRO A 274 -8.40 11.77 31.67
CA PRO A 274 -7.56 12.95 31.86
C PRO A 274 -8.15 13.89 32.92
N THR A 275 -7.27 14.50 33.70
CA THR A 275 -7.66 15.63 34.56
C THR A 275 -7.87 16.89 33.71
N GLN A 276 -8.51 17.93 34.27
CA GLN A 276 -8.60 19.21 33.56
C GLN A 276 -7.22 19.79 33.27
N GLU A 277 -6.29 19.70 34.23
CA GLU A 277 -4.91 20.14 34.05
C GLU A 277 -4.21 19.40 32.91
N THR A 278 -4.46 18.09 32.77
CA THR A 278 -3.95 17.30 31.63
C THR A 278 -4.49 17.84 30.31
N VAL A 279 -5.81 18.08 30.22
CA VAL A 279 -6.42 18.63 29.01
C VAL A 279 -5.83 20.01 28.70
N ASP A 280 -5.72 20.90 29.70
CA ASP A 280 -5.17 22.25 29.56
C ASP A 280 -3.70 22.23 29.08
N LEU A 281 -2.92 21.23 29.48
CA LEU A 281 -1.55 21.06 28.98
C LEU A 281 -1.53 20.75 27.47
N PHE A 282 -2.40 19.86 26.99
CA PHE A 282 -2.46 19.49 25.58
C PHE A 282 -3.11 20.60 24.74
N THR A 283 -4.14 21.28 25.24
CA THR A 283 -4.73 22.42 24.53
C THR A 283 -3.73 23.57 24.40
N GLY A 284 -2.86 23.77 25.39
CA GLY A 284 -1.75 24.73 25.27
C GLY A 284 -0.70 24.37 24.22
N LEU A 285 -0.59 23.09 23.82
CA LEU A 285 0.30 22.65 22.73
C LEU A 285 -0.29 22.88 21.33
N LEU A 286 -1.53 23.35 21.24
CA LEU A 286 -2.14 23.74 19.95
C LEU A 286 -1.51 25.03 19.40
N ASP A 287 -0.90 25.84 20.27
CA ASP A 287 -0.18 27.06 19.91
C ASP A 287 1.34 26.83 19.76
N ASP A 288 1.78 25.57 19.72
CA ASP A 288 3.19 25.24 19.59
C ASP A 288 3.75 25.66 18.23
N GLU A 289 4.98 26.18 18.22
CA GLU A 289 5.67 26.58 16.99
C GLU A 289 5.86 25.38 16.03
N SER A 290 6.05 24.18 16.57
CA SER A 290 6.28 22.96 15.80
C SER A 290 4.95 22.29 15.41
N ALA A 291 4.72 22.15 14.11
CA ALA A 291 3.53 21.49 13.58
C ALA A 291 3.39 20.04 14.06
N LEU A 292 4.51 19.33 14.19
CA LEU A 292 4.54 17.97 14.72
C LEU A 292 3.97 17.91 16.15
N VAL A 293 4.29 18.89 17.00
CA VAL A 293 3.78 18.95 18.37
C VAL A 293 2.28 19.26 18.37
N ARG A 294 1.83 20.20 17.54
CA ARG A 294 0.40 20.49 17.36
C ARG A 294 -0.38 19.26 16.91
N ALA A 295 0.09 18.58 15.86
CA ALA A 295 -0.51 17.34 15.34
C ALA A 295 -0.58 16.23 16.38
N THR A 296 0.51 16.01 17.12
CA THR A 296 0.56 15.00 18.19
C THR A 296 -0.45 15.33 19.30
N SER A 297 -0.56 16.61 19.67
CA SER A 297 -1.52 17.07 20.68
C SER A 297 -2.96 16.90 20.23
N LEU A 298 -3.29 17.32 19.01
CA LEU A 298 -4.61 17.17 18.40
C LEU A 298 -5.04 15.70 18.34
N ASN A 299 -4.16 14.81 17.89
CA ASN A 299 -4.42 13.36 17.88
C ASN A 299 -4.62 12.79 19.29
N THR A 300 -3.83 13.27 20.25
CA THR A 300 -3.95 12.91 21.66
C THR A 300 -5.32 13.32 22.21
N LEU A 301 -5.79 14.54 21.93
CA LEU A 301 -7.12 15.01 22.32
C LEU A 301 -8.23 14.26 21.57
N ALA A 302 -8.05 13.94 20.29
CA ALA A 302 -9.05 13.22 19.49
C ALA A 302 -9.35 11.82 20.03
N ASN A 303 -8.41 11.21 20.77
CA ASN A 303 -8.60 9.92 21.42
C ASN A 303 -9.50 9.98 22.68
N LEU A 304 -9.81 11.18 23.20
CA LEU A 304 -10.72 11.34 24.35
C LEU A 304 -12.17 11.01 23.99
N ARG A 305 -12.99 10.62 24.96
CA ARG A 305 -14.43 10.40 24.72
C ARG A 305 -15.14 11.72 24.42
N ARG A 306 -16.20 11.69 23.59
CA ARG A 306 -16.95 12.87 23.16
C ARG A 306 -17.52 13.65 24.35
N GLU A 307 -17.99 12.96 25.39
CA GLU A 307 -18.52 13.57 26.61
C GLU A 307 -17.44 14.36 27.36
N VAL A 308 -16.22 13.82 27.42
CA VAL A 308 -15.07 14.47 28.07
C VAL A 308 -14.65 15.72 27.29
N LEU A 309 -14.62 15.63 25.95
CA LEU A 309 -14.30 16.77 25.08
C LEU A 309 -15.29 17.92 25.30
N ARG A 310 -16.61 17.63 25.31
CA ARG A 310 -17.66 18.64 25.54
C ARG A 310 -17.65 19.23 26.95
N GLU A 311 -17.29 18.44 27.96
CA GLU A 311 -17.21 18.92 29.34
C GLU A 311 -15.98 19.82 29.57
N LYS A 312 -14.85 19.49 28.93
CA LYS A 312 -13.54 20.05 29.28
C LYS A 312 -12.96 21.06 28.31
N LEU A 313 -13.45 21.13 27.06
CA LEU A 313 -13.01 22.12 26.09
C LEU A 313 -13.86 23.39 26.19
N GLY A 314 -13.21 24.54 26.29
CA GLY A 314 -13.86 25.86 26.21
C GLY A 314 -13.98 26.35 24.76
N GLY A 315 -14.84 27.34 24.52
CA GLY A 315 -15.09 27.91 23.19
C GLY A 315 -13.82 28.42 22.50
N GLU A 316 -12.94 29.14 23.22
CA GLU A 316 -11.67 29.64 22.68
C GLU A 316 -10.76 28.52 22.13
N VAL A 317 -10.78 27.33 22.75
CA VAL A 317 -9.99 26.19 22.27
C VAL A 317 -10.62 25.59 21.02
N ILE A 318 -11.95 25.59 20.92
CA ILE A 318 -12.66 25.14 19.72
C ILE A 318 -12.32 26.07 18.55
N ASP A 319 -12.35 27.38 18.77
CA ASP A 319 -11.94 28.38 17.77
C ASP A 319 -10.50 28.14 17.31
N ARG A 320 -9.60 27.80 18.23
CA ARG A 320 -8.22 27.47 17.87
C ARG A 320 -8.10 26.16 17.07
N ILE A 321 -8.88 25.13 17.41
CA ILE A 321 -8.93 23.88 16.63
C ILE A 321 -9.44 24.18 15.21
N ILE A 322 -10.42 25.08 15.06
CA ILE A 322 -10.91 25.54 13.75
C ILE A 322 -9.81 26.20 12.95
N GLU A 323 -9.06 27.12 13.55
CA GLU A 323 -7.92 27.76 12.87
C GLU A 323 -6.89 26.71 12.41
N LEU A 324 -6.65 25.67 13.21
CA LEU A 324 -5.72 24.58 12.87
C LEU A 324 -6.25 23.62 11.80
N ILE A 325 -7.53 23.64 11.43
CA ILE A 325 -8.01 22.91 10.24
C ILE A 325 -7.30 23.45 8.99
N GLY A 326 -7.02 24.76 8.97
CA GLY A 326 -6.28 25.42 7.90
C GLY A 326 -4.77 25.52 8.12
N ASP A 327 -4.20 24.69 9.00
CA ASP A 327 -2.75 24.67 9.21
C ASP A 327 -2.01 24.34 7.90
N ALA A 328 -0.88 25.02 7.65
CA ALA A 328 -0.04 24.77 6.48
C ALA A 328 0.55 23.34 6.50
N ASP A 329 0.68 22.75 7.70
CA ASP A 329 1.12 21.38 7.87
C ASP A 329 -0.05 20.38 7.77
N ILE A 330 0.10 19.39 6.90
CA ILE A 330 -0.93 18.39 6.58
C ILE A 330 -1.26 17.51 7.78
N GLU A 331 -0.27 17.12 8.59
CA GLU A 331 -0.49 16.24 9.75
C GLU A 331 -1.28 16.95 10.86
N SER A 332 -0.93 18.21 11.12
CA SER A 332 -1.63 19.08 12.07
C SER A 332 -3.06 19.33 11.63
N SER A 333 -3.26 19.73 10.38
CA SER A 333 -4.59 19.96 9.78
C SER A 333 -5.49 18.72 9.84
N THR A 334 -4.96 17.56 9.45
CA THR A 334 -5.72 16.29 9.50
C THR A 334 -6.12 15.93 10.93
N ALA A 335 -5.20 16.11 11.89
CA ALA A 335 -5.48 15.85 13.30
C ALA A 335 -6.54 16.81 13.86
N ALA A 336 -6.52 18.08 13.43
CA ALA A 336 -7.51 19.09 13.80
C ALA A 336 -8.91 18.72 13.31
N THR A 337 -9.05 18.33 12.04
CA THR A 337 -10.34 17.87 11.48
C THR A 337 -10.90 16.65 12.21
N LYS A 338 -10.05 15.66 12.53
CA LYS A 338 -10.48 14.47 13.27
C LYS A 338 -11.00 14.82 14.67
N LEU A 339 -10.34 15.76 15.35
CA LEU A 339 -10.80 16.26 16.64
C LEU A 339 -12.10 17.06 16.51
N PHE A 340 -12.17 17.93 15.50
CA PHE A 340 -13.27 18.87 15.30
C PHE A 340 -14.59 18.16 14.96
N SER A 341 -14.57 17.23 14.01
CA SER A 341 -15.75 16.40 13.65
C SER A 341 -16.36 15.67 14.84
N LYS A 342 -15.53 15.28 15.82
CA LYS A 342 -15.99 14.63 17.05
C LYS A 342 -16.78 15.56 17.97
N LEU A 343 -16.59 16.88 17.88
CA LEU A 343 -17.29 17.88 18.69
C LEU A 343 -18.76 18.04 18.23
N ASN A 344 -18.99 17.95 16.91
CA ASN A 344 -20.30 17.99 16.24
C ASN A 344 -21.24 19.10 16.78
N THR A 345 -20.89 20.36 16.49
CA THR A 345 -21.60 21.58 16.91
C THR A 345 -22.17 22.34 15.70
N SER A 346 -23.31 23.02 15.82
CA SER A 346 -23.92 23.81 14.71
C SER A 346 -22.98 24.90 14.19
N ASP A 347 -22.28 25.57 15.11
CA ASP A 347 -21.35 26.67 14.81
C ASP A 347 -20.14 26.18 13.98
N ALA A 348 -19.92 24.87 13.94
CA ALA A 348 -18.88 24.26 13.12
C ALA A 348 -19.21 24.30 11.63
N GLU A 349 -20.46 24.03 11.27
CA GLU A 349 -20.88 23.97 9.87
C GLU A 349 -20.74 25.33 9.20
N GLU A 350 -21.30 26.38 9.83
CA GLU A 350 -21.24 27.76 9.34
C GLU A 350 -19.79 28.21 9.08
N LYS A 351 -18.89 27.84 9.99
CA LYS A 351 -17.48 28.20 9.89
C LYS A 351 -16.75 27.43 8.78
N LEU A 352 -17.03 26.14 8.62
CA LEU A 352 -16.48 25.32 7.53
C LEU A 352 -16.99 25.79 6.16
N VAL A 353 -18.26 26.13 6.05
CA VAL A 353 -18.86 26.73 4.85
C VAL A 353 -18.14 28.03 4.47
N THR A 354 -17.90 28.90 5.45
CA THR A 354 -17.18 30.17 5.22
C THR A 354 -15.74 29.93 4.74
N LEU A 355 -15.03 28.95 5.31
CA LEU A 355 -13.66 28.62 4.90
C LEU A 355 -13.60 28.03 3.48
N LEU A 356 -14.58 27.21 3.11
CA LEU A 356 -14.68 26.60 1.79
C LEU A 356 -15.00 27.63 0.70
N ALA A 357 -15.87 28.60 1.00
CA ALA A 357 -16.34 29.59 0.02
C ALA A 357 -15.33 30.72 -0.27
N ASP A 358 -14.38 30.97 0.63
CA ASP A 358 -13.42 32.07 0.48
C ASP A 358 -12.20 31.63 -0.37
N ASP A 359 -12.20 32.09 -1.62
CA ASP A 359 -11.16 31.81 -2.62
C ASP A 359 -9.77 32.33 -2.24
N SER A 360 -9.67 33.27 -1.29
CA SER A 360 -8.38 33.77 -0.80
C SER A 360 -7.68 32.79 0.15
N ASN A 361 -8.40 31.80 0.69
CA ASN A 361 -7.82 30.75 1.51
C ASN A 361 -6.93 29.82 0.69
N GLU A 362 -5.89 29.27 1.31
CA GLU A 362 -5.03 28.28 0.64
C GLU A 362 -5.83 27.03 0.24
N ILE A 363 -5.38 26.37 -0.83
CA ILE A 363 -6.00 25.17 -1.42
C ILE A 363 -6.25 24.08 -0.36
N ALA A 364 -5.27 23.89 0.54
CA ALA A 364 -5.35 22.92 1.62
C ALA A 364 -6.52 23.21 2.57
N ILE A 365 -6.75 24.48 2.89
CA ILE A 365 -7.82 24.92 3.79
C ILE A 365 -9.19 24.64 3.18
N ARG A 366 -9.41 25.06 1.93
CA ARG A 366 -10.70 24.84 1.24
C ARG A 366 -10.99 23.36 1.07
N ARG A 367 -10.00 22.59 0.58
CA ARG A 367 -10.11 21.13 0.46
C ARG A 367 -10.47 20.49 1.80
N GLN A 368 -9.80 20.90 2.88
CA GLN A 368 -10.03 20.30 4.19
C GLN A 368 -11.36 20.74 4.80
N ALA A 369 -11.81 21.97 4.54
CA ALA A 369 -13.13 22.43 4.93
C ALA A 369 -14.23 21.58 4.30
N ALA A 370 -14.12 21.29 2.99
CA ALA A 370 -15.02 20.36 2.29
C ALA A 370 -15.04 18.97 2.96
N LEU A 371 -13.86 18.34 3.15
CA LEU A 371 -13.79 17.02 3.80
C LEU A 371 -14.31 17.04 5.25
N SER A 372 -14.15 18.14 5.96
CA SER A 372 -14.62 18.25 7.35
C SER A 372 -16.14 18.28 7.43
N LEU A 373 -16.83 18.85 6.44
CA LEU A 373 -18.29 18.83 6.35
C LEU A 373 -18.82 17.40 6.26
N SER A 374 -18.13 16.49 5.56
CA SER A 374 -18.56 15.09 5.43
C SER A 374 -18.52 14.31 6.75
N LEU A 375 -17.66 14.70 7.68
CA LEU A 375 -17.49 14.04 8.98
C LEU A 375 -18.47 14.52 10.05
N MET A 376 -19.29 15.54 9.75
CA MET A 376 -20.34 15.99 10.66
C MET A 376 -21.40 14.89 10.84
N ASP A 377 -22.15 14.91 11.96
CA ASP A 377 -23.24 13.94 12.16
C ASP A 377 -24.49 14.35 11.35
N GLN A 378 -24.64 15.65 11.02
CA GLN A 378 -25.72 16.22 10.22
C GLN A 378 -25.15 17.35 9.35
N ILE A 379 -25.73 17.53 8.15
CA ILE A 379 -25.44 18.65 7.25
C ILE A 379 -26.74 19.31 6.80
N THR A 380 -26.75 20.63 6.74
CA THR A 380 -27.90 21.44 6.30
C THR A 380 -27.78 21.83 4.83
N ASP A 381 -28.83 22.43 4.29
CA ASP A 381 -28.89 23.03 2.94
C ASP A 381 -27.64 23.90 2.67
N SER A 382 -27.24 24.74 3.63
CA SER A 382 -26.06 25.60 3.51
C SER A 382 -24.75 24.83 3.31
N GLY A 383 -24.59 23.67 3.95
CA GLY A 383 -23.42 22.83 3.77
C GLY A 383 -23.41 22.15 2.40
N VAL A 384 -24.57 21.70 1.92
CA VAL A 384 -24.73 21.08 0.60
C VAL A 384 -24.47 22.10 -0.52
N ASP A 385 -24.99 23.32 -0.40
CA ASP A 385 -24.75 24.41 -1.34
C ASP A 385 -23.25 24.76 -1.43
N ALA A 386 -22.58 24.87 -0.28
CA ALA A 386 -21.15 25.16 -0.23
C ALA A 386 -20.31 24.08 -0.93
N LEU A 387 -20.65 22.80 -0.72
CA LEU A 387 -20.00 21.70 -1.42
C LEU A 387 -20.33 21.69 -2.93
N THR A 388 -21.56 22.04 -3.31
CA THR A 388 -21.96 22.13 -4.72
C THR A 388 -21.19 23.23 -5.44
N ASN A 389 -21.06 24.41 -4.84
CA ASN A 389 -20.27 25.52 -5.38
C ASN A 389 -18.77 25.18 -5.46
N ALA A 390 -18.25 24.36 -4.54
CA ALA A 390 -16.88 23.90 -4.55
C ALA A 390 -16.57 22.92 -5.70
N LEU A 391 -17.57 22.43 -6.45
CA LEU A 391 -17.36 21.69 -7.70
C LEU A 391 -16.79 22.58 -8.82
N SER A 392 -16.96 23.90 -8.71
CA SER A 392 -16.41 24.90 -9.63
C SER A 392 -15.06 25.46 -9.17
N ASP A 393 -14.49 24.94 -8.07
CA ASP A 393 -13.19 25.40 -7.56
C ASP A 393 -12.10 25.18 -8.63
N PRO A 394 -11.17 26.14 -8.83
CA PRO A 394 -10.07 25.99 -9.81
C PRO A 394 -9.21 24.76 -9.54
N GLU A 395 -9.10 24.34 -8.29
CA GLU A 395 -8.20 23.29 -7.85
C GLU A 395 -8.91 21.93 -7.77
N GLN A 396 -8.44 20.99 -8.58
CA GLN A 396 -8.95 19.60 -8.61
C GLN A 396 -9.06 18.94 -7.23
N PRO A 397 -8.09 19.11 -6.29
CA PRO A 397 -8.19 18.52 -4.96
C PRO A 397 -9.42 19.00 -4.17
N VAL A 398 -9.86 20.25 -4.36
CA VAL A 398 -11.04 20.80 -3.68
C VAL A 398 -12.31 20.22 -4.29
N ARG A 399 -12.39 20.18 -5.63
CA ARG A 399 -13.52 19.55 -6.35
C ARG A 399 -13.72 18.08 -5.95
N LEU A 400 -12.61 17.34 -5.78
CA LEU A 400 -12.66 15.95 -5.35
C LEU A 400 -13.18 15.80 -3.94
N ALA A 401 -12.67 16.63 -3.03
CA ALA A 401 -13.15 16.67 -1.66
C ALA A 401 -14.64 17.01 -1.60
N ALA A 402 -15.10 17.94 -2.43
CA ALA A 402 -16.50 18.34 -2.52
C ALA A 402 -17.41 17.18 -2.97
N LEU A 403 -17.08 16.48 -4.07
CA LEU A 403 -17.86 15.33 -4.55
C LEU A 403 -17.90 14.18 -3.53
N ILE A 404 -16.76 13.84 -2.93
CA ILE A 404 -16.70 12.80 -1.89
C ILE A 404 -17.59 13.21 -0.71
N SER A 405 -17.52 14.47 -0.30
CA SER A 405 -18.28 14.96 0.85
C SER A 405 -19.77 15.02 0.59
N LEU A 406 -20.20 15.42 -0.62
CA LEU A 406 -21.60 15.32 -1.04
C LEU A 406 -22.07 13.86 -0.94
N MET A 407 -21.27 12.92 -1.42
CA MET A 407 -21.64 11.51 -1.40
C MET A 407 -21.79 10.96 0.02
N ASP A 408 -20.82 11.25 0.90
CA ASP A 408 -20.80 10.78 2.30
C ASP A 408 -21.91 11.43 3.15
N CYS A 409 -22.41 12.58 2.72
CA CYS A 409 -23.45 13.35 3.39
C CYS A 409 -24.88 12.93 3.04
N GLU A 410 -25.10 12.10 2.03
CA GLU A 410 -26.42 11.74 1.52
C GLU A 410 -27.40 11.23 2.62
N ASP A 411 -26.89 10.39 3.53
CA ASP A 411 -27.66 9.83 4.66
C ASP A 411 -27.78 10.78 5.86
N LYS A 412 -26.98 11.85 5.88
CA LYS A 412 -26.84 12.81 7.00
C LYS A 412 -27.54 14.14 6.73
N TYR A 413 -27.98 14.34 5.49
CA TYR A 413 -28.62 15.55 5.04
C TYR A 413 -29.97 15.77 5.75
N VAL A 414 -30.14 16.96 6.33
CA VAL A 414 -31.36 17.39 7.01
C VAL A 414 -31.92 18.61 6.28
N ALA A 415 -32.99 18.41 5.52
CA ALA A 415 -33.71 19.51 4.86
C ALA A 415 -34.33 20.47 5.88
N ALA A 416 -34.36 21.76 5.56
CA ALA A 416 -34.98 22.78 6.42
C ALA A 416 -36.48 22.49 6.67
N SER A 417 -36.92 22.52 7.93
CA SER A 417 -38.26 22.06 8.32
C SER A 417 -39.38 23.11 8.26
N ASP A 418 -39.14 24.37 7.84
CA ASP A 418 -40.12 25.46 8.00
C ASP A 418 -40.06 26.60 6.96
N SER A 419 -39.87 26.30 5.66
CA SER A 419 -40.06 27.29 4.59
C SER A 419 -40.84 26.71 3.41
N ASP A 420 -41.73 27.51 2.78
CA ASP A 420 -42.45 27.14 1.55
C ASP A 420 -41.50 26.74 0.39
N ASP A 421 -40.19 27.03 0.51
CA ASP A 421 -39.12 26.66 -0.44
C ASP A 421 -38.37 25.35 -0.10
N SER A 422 -38.64 24.69 1.05
CA SER A 422 -37.86 23.51 1.48
C SER A 422 -38.30 22.17 0.87
N GLU A 423 -39.36 22.14 0.08
CA GLU A 423 -39.78 20.92 -0.65
C GLU A 423 -38.96 20.64 -1.92
N ASN A 424 -37.98 21.48 -2.27
CA ASN A 424 -37.34 21.42 -3.60
C ASN A 424 -35.80 21.58 -3.62
N HIS A 425 -35.11 21.49 -2.47
CA HIS A 425 -33.64 21.54 -2.46
C HIS A 425 -33.05 20.21 -2.96
N PRO A 426 -32.13 20.22 -3.96
CA PRO A 426 -31.58 18.99 -4.50
C PRO A 426 -30.81 18.22 -3.44
N ARG A 427 -30.98 16.90 -3.40
CA ARG A 427 -30.22 16.04 -2.50
C ARG A 427 -28.79 15.89 -3.00
N PRO A 428 -27.81 15.60 -2.10
CA PRO A 428 -26.42 15.42 -2.51
C PRO A 428 -26.23 14.41 -3.65
N ILE A 429 -26.97 13.29 -3.65
CA ILE A 429 -26.90 12.33 -4.76
C ILE A 429 -27.40 12.92 -6.09
N GLU A 430 -28.45 13.75 -6.08
CA GLU A 430 -29.01 14.36 -7.31
C GLU A 430 -28.00 15.34 -7.93
N ILE A 431 -27.29 16.08 -7.10
CA ILE A 431 -26.18 16.95 -7.53
C ILE A 431 -25.10 16.10 -8.21
N ILE A 432 -24.68 14.98 -7.62
CA ILE A 432 -23.65 14.12 -8.22
C ILE A 432 -24.13 13.52 -9.56
N LEU A 433 -25.41 13.19 -9.69
CA LEU A 433 -26.00 12.73 -10.95
C LEU A 433 -25.99 13.84 -12.02
N SER A 434 -26.39 15.07 -11.68
CA SER A 434 -26.27 16.21 -12.59
C SER A 434 -24.80 16.49 -12.95
N ALA A 435 -23.87 16.31 -12.02
CA ALA A 435 -22.43 16.43 -12.25
C ALA A 435 -21.93 15.41 -13.28
N LEU A 436 -22.40 14.15 -13.24
CA LEU A 436 -22.08 13.10 -14.20
C LEU A 436 -22.49 13.48 -15.64
N HIS A 437 -23.68 14.07 -15.79
CA HIS A 437 -24.21 14.49 -17.09
C HIS A 437 -23.65 15.83 -17.58
N GLY A 438 -22.89 16.53 -16.73
CA GLY A 438 -22.39 17.87 -17.05
C GLY A 438 -23.49 18.94 -17.05
N GLU A 439 -24.56 18.73 -16.29
CA GLU A 439 -25.71 19.64 -16.18
C GLU A 439 -25.52 20.72 -15.11
N ILE A 440 -24.49 20.60 -14.27
CA ILE A 440 -24.12 21.65 -13.31
C ILE A 440 -23.40 22.76 -14.04
N ASP A 441 -23.81 24.00 -13.77
CA ASP A 441 -23.05 25.17 -14.18
C ASP A 441 -21.78 25.27 -13.33
N LEU A 442 -20.64 25.00 -13.95
CA LEU A 442 -19.33 25.09 -13.33
C LEU A 442 -18.59 26.38 -13.71
N THR A 443 -19.28 27.31 -14.38
CA THR A 443 -18.74 28.63 -14.70
C THR A 443 -18.82 29.53 -13.47
N ARG A 444 -17.67 29.98 -12.99
CA ARG A 444 -17.61 31.12 -12.07
C ARG A 444 -17.65 32.40 -12.91
N GLU A 445 -18.83 32.79 -13.38
CA GLU A 445 -18.99 34.17 -13.84
C GLU A 445 -18.84 35.08 -12.62
N GLU A 446 -18.04 36.14 -12.74
CA GLU A 446 -17.93 37.18 -11.72
C GLU A 446 -19.34 37.77 -11.49
N GLU A 447 -20.03 37.32 -10.44
CA GLU A 447 -21.31 37.85 -9.96
C GLU A 447 -21.22 39.34 -9.49
N GLU A 448 -20.30 40.13 -10.02
CA GLU A 448 -20.11 41.54 -9.70
C GLU A 448 -20.81 42.54 -10.67
N GLU A 449 -21.44 42.07 -11.75
CA GLU A 449 -22.15 42.97 -12.70
C GLU A 449 -23.68 42.92 -12.60
N GLU A 450 -24.32 41.80 -12.27
CA GLU A 450 -25.80 41.75 -12.20
C GLU A 450 -26.38 42.52 -10.99
N GLN A 451 -25.63 42.66 -9.89
CA GLN A 451 -26.06 43.50 -8.76
C GLN A 451 -25.86 45.00 -9.01
N LYS A 452 -25.05 45.40 -10.00
CA LYS A 452 -24.87 46.82 -10.36
C LYS A 452 -25.95 47.31 -11.33
N GLU A 453 -26.51 46.45 -12.18
CA GLU A 453 -27.55 46.86 -13.16
C GLU A 453 -28.96 46.98 -12.56
N VAL A 454 -29.31 46.15 -11.58
CA VAL A 454 -30.65 46.19 -10.95
C VAL A 454 -30.85 47.43 -10.06
N VAL A 455 -29.76 48.01 -9.53
CA VAL A 455 -29.82 49.25 -8.74
C VAL A 455 -29.85 50.51 -9.62
N ALA A 456 -29.25 50.46 -10.82
CA ALA A 456 -29.21 51.60 -11.74
C ALA A 456 -30.56 51.86 -12.45
N GLN A 457 -31.39 50.84 -12.68
CA GLN A 457 -32.68 51.00 -13.36
C GLN A 457 -33.83 51.50 -12.46
N SER A 458 -33.60 51.63 -11.15
CA SER A 458 -34.61 52.05 -10.16
C SER A 458 -34.55 53.55 -9.78
N GLN A 459 -33.56 54.30 -10.29
CA GLN A 459 -33.38 55.72 -10.00
C GLN A 459 -33.14 56.53 -11.28
N GLU A 460 -34.18 56.76 -12.09
CA GLU A 460 -34.38 58.04 -12.80
C GLU A 460 -35.66 58.02 -13.65
N VAL A 461 -36.81 58.24 -13.00
CA VAL A 461 -37.99 58.81 -13.67
C VAL A 461 -38.47 59.99 -12.83
N GLN A 462 -38.08 61.22 -13.19
CA GLN A 462 -38.96 62.40 -13.14
C GLN A 462 -38.37 63.68 -13.78
N PHE A 463 -39.02 64.07 -14.88
CA PHE A 463 -39.51 65.42 -15.23
C PHE A 463 -38.56 66.57 -15.65
N ASN A 464 -38.65 66.85 -16.96
CA ASN A 464 -38.98 68.12 -17.64
C ASN A 464 -37.92 69.24 -17.90
N LYS A 465 -37.81 69.52 -19.22
CA LYS A 465 -37.85 70.82 -19.93
C LYS A 465 -36.56 71.65 -20.14
N SER A 466 -36.17 71.65 -21.43
CA SER A 466 -35.99 72.79 -22.34
C SER A 466 -34.72 73.67 -22.28
N VAL A 467 -34.07 73.74 -23.46
CA VAL A 467 -33.58 74.94 -24.18
C VAL A 467 -32.07 75.30 -24.10
N ASP A 468 -31.44 75.14 -25.27
CA ASP A 468 -30.51 76.03 -26.00
C ASP A 468 -28.96 76.00 -25.87
N LEU A 469 -28.38 75.81 -27.07
CA LEU A 469 -27.30 76.54 -27.76
C LEU A 469 -25.81 76.12 -27.62
N GLU A 470 -25.33 75.60 -28.77
CA GLU A 470 -24.22 76.11 -29.60
C GLU A 470 -22.87 75.38 -29.64
N ASN A 471 -22.56 74.92 -30.87
CA ASN A 471 -21.30 75.04 -31.62
C ASN A 471 -20.06 74.27 -31.08
N ASN A 472 -19.22 73.63 -31.88
CA ASN A 472 -19.05 73.60 -33.35
C ASN A 472 -18.01 72.51 -33.72
N THR A 473 -18.12 71.93 -34.92
CA THR A 473 -17.02 71.54 -35.86
C THR A 473 -15.96 70.50 -35.43
N GLU A 474 -15.53 69.54 -36.24
CA GLU A 474 -15.73 69.21 -37.65
C GLU A 474 -15.04 67.86 -37.92
N ASN A 475 -15.63 67.09 -38.85
CA ASN A 475 -15.04 66.20 -39.87
C ASN A 475 -13.98 65.17 -39.44
N GLY A 476 -14.14 63.86 -39.66
CA GLY A 476 -14.91 63.16 -40.69
C GLY A 476 -13.98 62.70 -41.83
N THR A 477 -13.88 61.39 -42.04
CA THR A 477 -13.96 60.75 -43.36
C THR A 477 -14.32 59.27 -43.19
N GLU A 478 -15.49 58.95 -43.74
CA GLU A 478 -16.10 57.64 -43.97
C GLU A 478 -15.34 56.86 -45.06
N GLU A 479 -15.49 55.54 -45.10
CA GLU A 479 -16.33 54.90 -46.14
C GLU A 479 -16.53 53.39 -45.88
N ASP A 480 -17.79 53.00 -46.03
CA ASP A 480 -18.37 51.66 -45.94
C ASP A 480 -17.85 50.69 -47.03
N THR A 481 -17.97 49.36 -46.79
CA THR A 481 -18.88 48.47 -47.56
C THR A 481 -18.72 46.99 -47.18
N VAL A 482 -19.77 46.46 -46.53
CA VAL A 482 -20.63 45.30 -46.90
C VAL A 482 -20.00 44.05 -47.59
N SER A 483 -20.26 42.90 -46.93
CA SER A 483 -20.70 41.58 -47.44
C SER A 483 -19.73 40.44 -47.80
N GLU A 484 -20.19 39.25 -47.38
CA GLU A 484 -20.08 37.89 -47.96
C GLU A 484 -18.97 36.92 -47.47
N GLU A 485 -19.40 35.94 -46.65
CA GLU A 485 -18.93 34.54 -46.67
C GLU A 485 -19.03 33.95 -48.10
N PRO A 486 -18.16 32.99 -48.55
CA PRO A 486 -18.16 31.62 -48.01
C PRO A 486 -16.86 30.76 -48.12
N ALA A 487 -16.85 29.68 -47.32
CA ALA A 487 -16.33 28.31 -47.55
C ALA A 487 -14.88 28.01 -48.03
N LEU A 488 -14.24 27.13 -47.22
CA LEU A 488 -13.09 26.19 -47.41
C LEU A 488 -12.84 25.64 -48.84
N PRO A 489 -11.64 25.13 -49.26
CA PRO A 489 -10.74 24.23 -48.48
C PRO A 489 -9.19 24.21 -48.81
N ASP A 490 -8.49 23.28 -48.13
CA ASP A 490 -7.21 22.59 -48.43
C ASP A 490 -5.82 23.20 -48.05
N PHE A 491 -5.14 22.49 -47.13
CA PHE A 491 -3.68 22.46 -46.87
C PHE A 491 -2.92 21.76 -48.04
N PRO A 492 -1.56 21.76 -48.17
CA PRO A 492 -0.51 22.07 -47.18
C PRO A 492 0.74 22.86 -47.66
N GLU A 493 1.62 23.15 -46.69
CA GLU A 493 3.11 23.25 -46.69
C GLU A 493 3.68 24.52 -46.03
N SER A 494 4.16 24.33 -44.79
CA SER A 494 5.16 25.12 -44.04
C SER A 494 6.56 25.06 -44.72
N PRO A 495 7.56 25.95 -44.45
CA PRO A 495 8.00 26.31 -43.08
C PRO A 495 8.67 27.69 -42.83
N THR A 496 9.02 27.86 -41.54
CA THR A 496 10.05 28.72 -40.90
C THR A 496 9.65 30.13 -40.43
N LEU A 497 10.11 30.67 -39.30
CA LEU A 497 10.72 30.20 -38.04
C LEU A 497 10.73 31.43 -37.09
N GLU A 498 10.49 31.16 -35.80
CA GLU A 498 11.12 31.75 -34.59
C GLU A 498 11.01 33.23 -34.19
N GLY A 499 10.76 33.41 -32.88
CA GLY A 499 11.26 34.55 -32.11
C GLY A 499 10.61 34.80 -30.75
N GLU A 500 10.55 33.81 -29.85
CA GLU A 500 10.16 33.99 -28.43
C GLU A 500 11.32 34.41 -27.52
N SER A 501 10.93 35.14 -26.48
CA SER A 501 11.70 35.77 -25.40
C SER A 501 12.23 34.80 -24.35
N ARG A 502 13.42 35.11 -23.82
CA ARG A 502 13.98 34.56 -22.58
C ARG A 502 13.46 35.31 -21.35
N ASP A 503 13.32 34.56 -20.24
CA ASP A 503 13.77 34.86 -18.87
C ASP A 503 13.54 33.58 -18.04
N SER A 504 14.24 33.20 -16.97
CA SER A 504 15.62 33.32 -16.48
C SER A 504 15.74 32.23 -15.38
N VAL A 505 16.87 31.54 -15.27
CA VAL A 505 16.98 30.25 -14.53
C VAL A 505 17.51 30.40 -13.09
N SER A 506 17.03 29.51 -12.22
CA SER A 506 17.40 29.29 -10.81
C SER A 506 18.77 28.61 -10.65
N THR A 507 19.43 28.88 -9.53
CA THR A 507 20.82 28.57 -9.12
C THR A 507 21.24 27.08 -9.14
N LEU A 508 20.36 26.15 -9.54
CA LEU A 508 20.71 24.74 -9.80
C LEU A 508 21.40 24.53 -11.15
N ASP A 509 21.19 25.41 -12.12
CA ASP A 509 21.92 25.42 -13.40
C ASP A 509 23.39 25.85 -13.24
N ALA A 510 23.70 26.63 -12.20
CA ALA A 510 25.06 27.09 -11.94
C ALA A 510 25.99 25.98 -11.40
N ILE A 511 25.43 24.95 -10.75
CA ILE A 511 26.23 23.83 -10.21
C ILE A 511 26.37 22.71 -11.25
N ALA A 512 25.43 22.58 -12.18
CA ALA A 512 25.59 21.72 -13.35
C ALA A 512 26.64 22.25 -14.35
N MET A 513 26.93 23.57 -14.35
CA MET A 513 27.89 24.19 -15.25
C MET A 513 29.37 24.07 -14.81
N ASP A 514 29.67 23.94 -13.53
CA ASP A 514 31.07 23.82 -13.06
C ASP A 514 31.70 22.44 -13.40
N ASN A 515 30.89 21.39 -13.56
CA ASN A 515 31.39 20.07 -13.96
C ASN A 515 31.48 19.87 -15.48
N VAL A 516 30.83 20.72 -16.27
CA VAL A 516 30.91 20.69 -17.74
C VAL A 516 32.09 21.54 -18.24
N GLU A 517 32.43 22.63 -17.54
CA GLU A 517 33.57 23.49 -17.92
C GLU A 517 34.93 22.82 -17.60
N ALA A 518 34.98 21.91 -16.63
CA ALA A 518 36.15 21.06 -16.37
C ALA A 518 36.32 19.92 -17.39
N ALA A 519 35.23 19.50 -18.05
CA ALA A 519 35.24 18.43 -19.06
C ALA A 519 35.65 18.92 -20.47
N LEU A 520 35.70 20.24 -20.71
CA LEU A 520 36.01 20.84 -22.01
C LEU A 520 37.48 21.33 -22.14
N LEU A 521 38.35 21.00 -21.19
CA LEU A 521 39.77 21.39 -21.18
C LEU A 521 40.75 20.22 -21.04
N LEU A 522 40.40 19.05 -21.57
CA LEU A 522 41.36 17.96 -21.73
C LEU A 522 41.53 17.61 -23.21
N ASP A 523 42.79 17.73 -23.61
CA ASP A 523 43.33 17.48 -24.94
C ASP A 523 42.96 16.07 -25.46
N GLU A 524 42.93 15.99 -26.78
CA GLU A 524 42.83 14.80 -27.62
C GLU A 524 43.53 13.56 -27.03
N GLU A 525 42.79 12.59 -26.48
CA GLU A 525 43.20 11.18 -26.38
C GLU A 525 41.99 10.25 -26.09
N GLU A 526 41.73 9.33 -27.03
CA GLU A 526 40.90 8.10 -26.99
C GLU A 526 39.45 8.15 -26.47
N ALA A 527 38.49 7.93 -27.38
CA ALA A 527 37.11 7.60 -27.04
C ALA A 527 37.03 6.24 -26.32
N PRO A 528 36.34 6.12 -25.16
CA PRO A 528 36.02 4.80 -24.62
C PRO A 528 34.87 4.18 -25.42
N ALA A 529 34.95 2.86 -25.56
CA ALA A 529 34.02 2.04 -26.32
C ALA A 529 32.57 2.16 -25.82
N GLU A 530 31.62 2.05 -26.74
CA GLU A 530 30.20 1.80 -26.45
C GLU A 530 30.11 0.54 -25.57
N GLU A 531 29.79 0.70 -24.28
CA GLU A 531 29.38 -0.44 -23.45
C GLU A 531 27.99 -0.87 -23.91
N GLU A 532 27.93 -1.97 -24.65
CA GLU A 532 26.68 -2.67 -24.93
C GLU A 532 26.09 -3.16 -23.60
N PHE A 533 24.96 -2.58 -23.18
CA PHE A 533 24.16 -3.14 -22.09
C PHE A 533 23.80 -4.60 -22.40
N ASP A 534 23.89 -5.47 -21.40
CA ASP A 534 23.38 -6.83 -21.51
C ASP A 534 21.87 -6.83 -21.78
N GLU A 535 21.36 -7.93 -22.33
CA GLU A 535 19.96 -8.03 -22.77
C GLU A 535 18.96 -7.88 -21.61
N GLU A 536 19.35 -8.27 -20.39
CA GLU A 536 18.52 -8.16 -19.19
C GLU A 536 18.40 -6.69 -18.74
N THR A 537 19.49 -5.92 -18.85
CA THR A 537 19.51 -4.47 -18.59
C THR A 537 18.72 -3.70 -19.65
N LYS A 538 18.76 -4.13 -20.92
CA LYS A 538 17.93 -3.54 -21.98
C LYS A 538 16.44 -3.79 -21.77
N GLU A 539 16.06 -4.99 -21.32
CA GLU A 539 14.67 -5.31 -20.98
C GLU A 539 14.19 -4.49 -19.78
N TYR A 540 15.04 -4.34 -18.75
CA TYR A 540 14.71 -3.54 -17.58
C TYR A 540 14.57 -2.05 -17.90
N LEU A 541 15.44 -1.53 -18.76
CA LEU A 541 15.34 -0.17 -19.29
C LEU A 541 14.08 0.01 -20.14
N GLY A 542 13.70 -0.99 -20.94
CA GLY A 542 12.45 -0.97 -21.70
C GLY A 542 11.21 -0.93 -20.80
N ILE A 543 11.20 -1.73 -19.72
CA ILE A 543 10.12 -1.71 -18.72
C ILE A 543 10.08 -0.37 -17.98
N LEU A 544 11.23 0.22 -17.67
CA LEU A 544 11.30 1.54 -17.03
C LEU A 544 10.83 2.65 -17.95
N GLU A 545 11.23 2.64 -19.22
CA GLU A 545 10.76 3.59 -20.23
C GLU A 545 9.26 3.43 -20.50
N ASP A 546 8.74 2.20 -20.62
CA ASP A 546 7.31 1.93 -20.77
C ASP A 546 6.52 2.41 -19.54
N ASN A 547 7.07 2.21 -18.34
CA ASN A 547 6.46 2.68 -17.10
C ASN A 547 6.52 4.20 -16.96
N GLU A 548 7.61 4.84 -17.35
CA GLU A 548 7.78 6.29 -17.36
C GLU A 548 6.84 6.91 -18.42
N GLU A 549 6.72 6.28 -19.58
CA GLU A 549 5.79 6.71 -20.63
C GLU A 549 4.34 6.45 -20.22
N ALA A 550 4.03 5.36 -19.52
CA ALA A 550 2.71 5.08 -18.94
C ALA A 550 2.36 6.06 -17.82
N THR A 551 3.30 6.40 -16.92
CA THR A 551 3.10 7.43 -15.90
C THR A 551 2.96 8.80 -16.53
N VAL A 552 3.75 9.15 -17.53
CA VAL A 552 3.61 10.40 -18.28
C VAL A 552 2.30 10.44 -19.07
N ARG A 553 1.82 9.33 -19.65
CA ARG A 553 0.48 9.23 -20.27
C ARG A 553 -0.63 9.39 -19.26
N ARG A 554 -0.49 8.81 -18.06
CA ARG A 554 -1.43 8.93 -16.94
C ARG A 554 -1.45 10.36 -16.41
N GLU A 555 -0.28 10.96 -16.17
CA GLU A 555 -0.14 12.36 -15.78
C GLU A 555 -0.65 13.33 -16.85
N ARG A 556 -0.43 13.05 -18.14
CA ARG A 556 -1.00 13.85 -19.25
C ARG A 556 -2.52 13.70 -19.36
N ARG A 557 -3.10 12.54 -19.03
CA ARG A 557 -4.57 12.37 -18.88
C ARG A 557 -5.14 13.21 -17.73
N PHE A 558 -4.37 13.44 -16.66
CA PHE A 558 -4.81 14.20 -15.48
C PHE A 558 -4.50 15.70 -15.54
N LYS A 559 -3.46 16.14 -16.25
CA LYS A 559 -2.96 17.54 -16.20
C LYS A 559 -3.69 18.55 -17.09
N ASN A 560 -4.57 18.14 -18.01
CA ASN A 560 -5.31 19.08 -18.88
C ASN A 560 -6.73 18.62 -19.14
N LYS A 561 -7.62 18.79 -18.16
CA LYS A 561 -9.06 18.63 -18.38
C LYS A 561 -9.81 19.86 -17.94
N ASP A 562 -10.62 20.33 -18.88
CA ASP A 562 -11.82 21.10 -18.61
C ASP A 562 -12.50 20.61 -17.32
N ILE A 563 -12.81 21.56 -16.42
CA ILE A 563 -13.40 21.33 -15.09
C ILE A 563 -14.64 20.44 -15.23
N HIS A 564 -15.45 20.62 -16.27
CA HIS A 564 -16.60 19.77 -16.54
C HIS A 564 -16.20 18.31 -16.76
N THR A 565 -15.21 18.05 -17.62
CA THR A 565 -14.82 16.67 -17.93
C THR A 565 -14.18 15.98 -16.71
N ASP A 566 -13.48 16.72 -15.86
CA ASP A 566 -12.92 16.21 -14.60
C ASP A 566 -14.01 15.82 -13.59
N VAL A 567 -14.90 16.75 -13.27
CA VAL A 567 -16.04 16.54 -12.34
C VAL A 567 -16.94 15.40 -12.80
N ARG A 568 -17.25 15.30 -14.10
CA ARG A 568 -18.04 14.19 -14.67
C ARG A 568 -17.43 12.82 -14.41
N ARG A 569 -16.12 12.68 -14.62
CA ARG A 569 -15.41 11.39 -14.40
C ARG A 569 -15.37 11.03 -12.92
N MET A 570 -15.10 12.01 -12.05
CA MET A 570 -15.07 11.80 -10.60
C MET A 570 -16.46 11.42 -10.06
N ALA A 571 -17.51 12.04 -10.58
CA ALA A 571 -18.89 11.71 -10.26
C ALA A 571 -19.20 10.24 -10.62
N ALA A 572 -18.83 9.78 -11.83
CA ALA A 572 -18.99 8.39 -12.24
C ALA A 572 -18.33 7.41 -11.26
N THR A 573 -17.08 7.69 -10.86
CA THR A 573 -16.33 6.86 -9.91
C THR A 573 -17.01 6.81 -8.54
N ILE A 574 -17.44 7.95 -8.00
CA ILE A 574 -17.96 8.03 -6.63
C ILE A 574 -19.37 7.40 -6.54
N LEU A 575 -20.18 7.46 -7.60
CA LEU A 575 -21.50 6.81 -7.66
C LEU A 575 -21.46 5.30 -7.47
N GLY A 576 -20.36 4.63 -7.86
CA GLY A 576 -20.18 3.18 -7.68
C GLY A 576 -20.21 2.72 -6.20
N ARG A 577 -19.86 3.63 -5.28
CA ARG A 577 -19.81 3.35 -3.84
C ARG A 577 -21.20 3.28 -3.19
N GLN A 578 -22.26 3.72 -3.89
CA GLN A 578 -23.61 3.73 -3.37
C GLN A 578 -24.48 2.63 -3.96
N GLN A 579 -25.26 1.97 -3.11
CA GLN A 579 -26.25 0.97 -3.52
C GLN A 579 -27.57 1.60 -4.00
N SER A 580 -27.48 2.66 -4.81
CA SER A 580 -28.63 3.47 -5.24
C SER A 580 -29.18 3.04 -6.60
N ASN A 581 -30.49 2.80 -6.65
CA ASN A 581 -31.20 2.50 -7.91
C ASN A 581 -31.17 3.66 -8.91
N LEU A 582 -31.10 4.91 -8.42
CA LEU A 582 -30.99 6.08 -9.28
C LEU A 582 -29.61 6.12 -9.95
N ALA A 583 -28.55 5.87 -9.19
CA ALA A 583 -27.19 5.79 -9.71
C ALA A 583 -27.06 4.72 -10.81
N ILE A 584 -27.66 3.53 -10.63
CA ILE A 584 -27.63 2.47 -11.66
C ILE A 584 -28.23 2.94 -12.99
N ASN A 585 -29.37 3.65 -12.96
CA ASN A 585 -30.03 4.11 -14.19
C ASN A 585 -29.15 5.12 -14.94
N GLU A 586 -28.58 6.09 -14.23
CA GLU A 586 -27.76 7.14 -14.84
C GLU A 586 -26.40 6.59 -15.31
N LEU A 587 -25.79 5.67 -14.56
CA LEU A 587 -24.58 4.98 -15.00
C LEU A 587 -24.83 4.12 -16.25
N ASN A 588 -26.02 3.51 -16.39
CA ASN A 588 -26.39 2.79 -17.61
C ASN A 588 -26.47 3.72 -18.83
N LEU A 589 -26.94 4.95 -18.65
CA LEU A 589 -26.89 5.97 -19.71
C LEU A 589 -25.44 6.36 -20.03
N ALA A 590 -24.61 6.55 -19.00
CA ALA A 590 -23.20 6.91 -19.14
C ALA A 590 -22.33 5.82 -19.81
N LEU A 591 -22.79 4.56 -19.86
CA LEU A 591 -22.15 3.51 -20.69
C LEU A 591 -22.21 3.83 -22.20
N SER A 592 -23.09 4.74 -22.63
CA SER A 592 -23.19 5.21 -24.01
C SER A 592 -22.62 6.61 -24.21
N ASP A 593 -21.85 7.12 -23.25
CA ASP A 593 -21.23 8.45 -23.33
C ASP A 593 -20.21 8.54 -24.47
N ASP A 594 -20.04 9.73 -25.03
CA ASP A 594 -19.03 10.00 -26.06
C ASP A 594 -17.60 9.85 -25.51
N ASP A 595 -17.37 10.18 -24.24
CA ASP A 595 -16.08 9.99 -23.58
C ASP A 595 -15.87 8.52 -23.19
N HIS A 596 -14.91 7.86 -23.85
CA HIS A 596 -14.50 6.48 -23.57
C HIS A 596 -14.18 6.22 -22.10
N GLU A 597 -13.62 7.21 -21.40
CA GLU A 597 -13.24 7.07 -20.01
C GLU A 597 -14.47 7.09 -19.09
N ILE A 598 -15.50 7.87 -19.44
CA ILE A 598 -16.77 7.85 -18.70
C ILE A 598 -17.45 6.50 -18.88
N ARG A 599 -17.44 5.92 -20.10
CA ARG A 599 -17.98 4.57 -20.34
C ARG A 599 -17.27 3.52 -19.48
N ARG A 600 -15.93 3.57 -19.43
CA ARG A 600 -15.11 2.67 -18.60
C ARG A 600 -15.46 2.81 -17.11
N LEU A 601 -15.45 4.04 -16.60
CA LEU A 601 -15.77 4.34 -15.20
C LEU A 601 -17.20 3.98 -14.82
N ALA A 602 -18.16 4.16 -15.74
CA ALA A 602 -19.54 3.75 -15.54
C ALA A 602 -19.67 2.22 -15.40
N ALA A 603 -18.96 1.46 -16.23
CA ALA A 603 -18.90 0.00 -16.11
C ALA A 603 -18.25 -0.44 -14.79
N GLU A 604 -17.18 0.21 -14.36
CA GLU A 604 -16.54 -0.07 -13.05
C GLU A 604 -17.47 0.25 -11.88
N ALA A 605 -18.13 1.41 -11.91
CA ALA A 605 -19.10 1.80 -10.90
C ALA A 605 -20.26 0.81 -10.82
N LEU A 606 -20.78 0.33 -11.96
CA LEU A 606 -21.80 -0.72 -11.99
C LEU A 606 -21.28 -2.05 -11.43
N ALA A 607 -20.01 -2.39 -11.64
CA ALA A 607 -19.39 -3.56 -11.03
C ALA A 607 -19.29 -3.47 -9.51
N GLU A 608 -18.90 -2.30 -8.97
CA GLU A 608 -18.88 -2.06 -7.51
C GLU A 608 -20.28 -2.16 -6.91
N ILE A 609 -21.28 -1.57 -7.57
CA ILE A 609 -22.68 -1.67 -7.13
C ILE A 609 -23.13 -3.13 -7.13
N ALA A 610 -22.88 -3.85 -8.23
CA ALA A 610 -23.23 -5.25 -8.37
C ALA A 610 -22.54 -6.13 -7.31
N ALA A 611 -21.27 -5.88 -7.00
CA ALA A 611 -20.55 -6.62 -5.96
C ALA A 611 -21.17 -6.43 -4.56
N GLY A 612 -21.76 -5.27 -4.27
CA GLY A 612 -22.44 -5.02 -3.00
C GLY A 612 -23.88 -5.57 -2.93
N ASN A 613 -24.60 -5.60 -4.05
CA ASN A 613 -25.94 -6.20 -4.13
C ASN A 613 -26.24 -6.77 -5.54
N PRO A 614 -25.79 -8.01 -5.83
CA PRO A 614 -26.00 -8.65 -7.14
C PRO A 614 -27.48 -8.84 -7.48
N ALA A 615 -28.33 -8.99 -6.47
CA ALA A 615 -29.77 -9.22 -6.60
C ALA A 615 -30.57 -7.97 -7.01
N ASN A 616 -29.92 -6.82 -7.20
CA ASN A 616 -30.63 -5.59 -7.51
C ASN A 616 -31.30 -5.69 -8.89
N PRO A 617 -32.65 -5.63 -8.97
CA PRO A 617 -33.37 -5.80 -10.23
C PRO A 617 -33.03 -4.73 -11.28
N LYS A 618 -32.55 -3.56 -10.85
CA LYS A 618 -32.15 -2.47 -11.75
C LYS A 618 -30.88 -2.78 -12.53
N LEU A 619 -30.01 -3.65 -12.01
CA LEU A 619 -28.81 -4.08 -12.74
C LEU A 619 -29.17 -4.84 -14.02
N LEU A 620 -30.30 -5.56 -14.03
CA LEU A 620 -30.77 -6.28 -15.22
C LEU A 620 -31.00 -5.34 -16.42
N ASP A 621 -31.46 -4.11 -16.15
CA ASP A 621 -31.69 -3.08 -17.18
C ASP A 621 -30.37 -2.65 -17.87
N THR A 622 -29.21 -2.90 -17.23
CA THR A 622 -27.86 -2.54 -17.74
C THR A 622 -27.20 -3.64 -18.57
N GLN A 623 -27.71 -4.88 -18.47
CA GLN A 623 -27.05 -6.05 -19.04
C GLN A 623 -26.85 -5.95 -20.56
N GLY A 624 -27.84 -5.46 -21.29
CA GLY A 624 -27.75 -5.29 -22.75
C GLY A 624 -26.66 -4.30 -23.15
N THR A 625 -26.58 -3.17 -22.44
CA THR A 625 -25.57 -2.13 -22.69
C THR A 625 -24.17 -2.63 -22.35
N LEU A 626 -24.01 -3.33 -21.22
CA LEU A 626 -22.74 -3.94 -20.82
C LEU A 626 -22.26 -4.99 -21.83
N ILE A 627 -23.14 -5.88 -22.32
CA ILE A 627 -22.79 -6.84 -23.38
C ILE A 627 -22.33 -6.11 -24.65
N SER A 628 -22.97 -4.99 -25.01
CA SER A 628 -22.51 -4.16 -26.13
C SER A 628 -21.10 -3.60 -25.89
N GLN A 629 -20.81 -3.14 -24.67
CA GLN A 629 -19.46 -2.66 -24.31
C GLN A 629 -18.42 -3.78 -24.35
N VAL A 630 -18.79 -5.02 -24.01
CA VAL A 630 -17.89 -6.19 -24.16
C VAL A 630 -17.54 -6.46 -25.62
N HIS A 631 -18.46 -6.29 -26.56
CA HIS A 631 -18.15 -6.58 -27.97
C HIS A 631 -17.45 -5.45 -28.72
N PHE A 632 -17.73 -4.19 -28.36
CA PHE A 632 -17.30 -3.02 -29.14
C PHE A 632 -16.35 -2.08 -28.39
N GLY A 633 -16.13 -2.30 -27.09
CA GLY A 633 -15.21 -1.52 -26.27
C GLY A 633 -13.74 -1.81 -26.58
N ASP A 634 -12.88 -0.85 -26.21
CA ASP A 634 -11.45 -1.10 -26.07
C ASP A 634 -11.17 -2.09 -24.92
N PRO A 635 -9.95 -2.63 -24.78
CA PRO A 635 -9.66 -3.66 -23.77
C PRO A 635 -10.03 -3.25 -22.34
N ASP A 636 -9.83 -1.99 -21.98
CA ASP A 636 -10.14 -1.46 -20.65
C ASP A 636 -11.65 -1.45 -20.38
N ILE A 637 -12.45 -1.01 -21.36
CA ILE A 637 -13.91 -1.02 -21.30
C ILE A 637 -14.44 -2.47 -21.29
N ARG A 638 -13.90 -3.36 -22.14
CA ARG A 638 -14.30 -4.77 -22.18
C ARG A 638 -14.09 -5.44 -20.83
N MET A 639 -12.91 -5.26 -20.24
CA MET A 639 -12.58 -5.77 -18.91
C MET A 639 -13.56 -5.24 -17.85
N ALA A 640 -13.80 -3.92 -17.80
CA ALA A 640 -14.71 -3.32 -16.83
C ALA A 640 -16.15 -3.85 -16.98
N ALA A 641 -16.64 -4.00 -18.22
CA ALA A 641 -17.95 -4.54 -18.51
C ALA A 641 -18.08 -6.04 -18.14
N ILE A 642 -17.04 -6.84 -18.40
CA ILE A 642 -16.98 -8.26 -17.98
C ILE A 642 -17.04 -8.38 -16.46
N ARG A 643 -16.29 -7.53 -15.75
CA ARG A 643 -16.31 -7.48 -14.29
C ARG A 643 -17.70 -7.16 -13.75
N ALA A 644 -18.37 -6.17 -14.34
CA ALA A 644 -19.75 -5.84 -13.99
C ALA A 644 -20.70 -7.01 -14.22
N LEU A 645 -20.65 -7.65 -15.40
CA LEU A 645 -21.48 -8.82 -15.72
C LEU A 645 -21.24 -10.01 -14.78
N GLY A 646 -19.98 -10.24 -14.39
CA GLY A 646 -19.61 -11.26 -13.41
C GLY A 646 -20.18 -10.97 -12.02
N ALA A 647 -20.03 -9.73 -11.55
CA ALA A 647 -20.52 -9.27 -10.25
C ALA A 647 -22.06 -9.23 -10.16
N MET A 648 -22.76 -9.09 -11.28
CA MET A 648 -24.22 -9.21 -11.35
C MET A 648 -24.71 -10.66 -11.14
N GLU A 649 -23.82 -11.65 -11.19
CA GLU A 649 -24.13 -13.07 -11.00
C GLU A 649 -25.24 -13.63 -11.92
N ASN A 650 -25.45 -12.98 -13.08
CA ASN A 650 -26.53 -13.34 -14.00
C ASN A 650 -26.06 -14.30 -15.10
N ARG A 651 -26.69 -15.49 -15.15
CA ARG A 651 -26.39 -16.54 -16.13
C ARG A 651 -26.58 -16.15 -17.60
N ALA A 652 -27.37 -15.13 -17.92
CA ALA A 652 -27.55 -14.69 -19.29
C ALA A 652 -26.26 -14.08 -19.91
N ALA A 653 -25.26 -13.71 -19.09
CA ALA A 653 -23.95 -13.27 -19.58
C ALA A 653 -23.01 -14.42 -19.98
N ILE A 654 -23.30 -15.68 -19.58
CA ILE A 654 -22.38 -16.82 -19.78
C ILE A 654 -21.93 -16.99 -21.23
N PRO A 655 -22.81 -16.96 -22.26
CA PRO A 655 -22.37 -17.17 -23.64
C PRO A 655 -21.34 -16.11 -24.10
N THR A 656 -21.57 -14.84 -23.77
CA THR A 656 -20.65 -13.74 -24.08
C THR A 656 -19.33 -13.90 -23.33
N LEU A 657 -19.37 -14.28 -22.05
CA LEU A 657 -18.17 -14.49 -21.25
C LEU A 657 -17.34 -15.69 -21.72
N ILE A 658 -17.98 -16.75 -22.23
CA ILE A 658 -17.29 -17.90 -22.84
C ILE A 658 -16.55 -17.46 -24.12
N GLU A 659 -17.15 -16.61 -24.94
CA GLU A 659 -16.48 -16.05 -26.14
C GLU A 659 -15.23 -15.24 -25.75
N CYS A 660 -15.31 -14.47 -24.65
CA CYS A 660 -14.20 -13.65 -24.15
C CYS A 660 -13.04 -14.46 -23.54
N LEU A 661 -13.19 -15.78 -23.33
CA LEU A 661 -12.08 -16.65 -22.95
C LEU A 661 -11.03 -16.78 -24.07
N ASP A 662 -11.38 -16.43 -25.30
CA ASP A 662 -10.49 -16.45 -26.46
C ASP A 662 -10.16 -15.02 -26.96
N ASP A 663 -10.35 -13.99 -26.12
CA ASP A 663 -9.99 -12.61 -26.45
C ASP A 663 -8.47 -12.45 -26.65
N ASP A 664 -8.09 -11.59 -27.60
CA ASP A 664 -6.69 -11.29 -27.90
C ASP A 664 -5.98 -10.66 -26.68
N ASP A 665 -6.71 -9.90 -25.86
CA ASP A 665 -6.18 -9.27 -24.65
C ASP A 665 -6.13 -10.23 -23.46
N THR A 666 -4.96 -10.32 -22.84
CA THR A 666 -4.70 -11.25 -21.72
C THR A 666 -5.55 -10.92 -20.49
N VAL A 667 -5.76 -9.63 -20.20
CA VAL A 667 -6.51 -9.18 -19.02
C VAL A 667 -7.99 -9.48 -19.20
N VAL A 668 -8.52 -9.31 -20.41
CA VAL A 668 -9.89 -9.69 -20.77
C VAL A 668 -10.13 -11.19 -20.57
N ARG A 669 -9.20 -12.06 -21.00
CA ARG A 669 -9.29 -13.51 -20.75
C ARG A 669 -9.32 -13.84 -19.26
N MET A 670 -8.44 -13.22 -18.48
CA MET A 670 -8.35 -13.42 -17.02
C MET A 670 -9.65 -13.01 -16.31
N GLU A 671 -10.18 -11.83 -16.63
CA GLU A 671 -11.42 -11.33 -16.01
C GLU A 671 -12.62 -12.20 -16.43
N SER A 672 -12.64 -12.72 -17.66
CA SER A 672 -13.67 -13.65 -18.14
C SER A 672 -13.69 -14.96 -17.35
N VAL A 673 -12.52 -15.52 -17.04
CA VAL A 673 -12.38 -16.70 -16.17
C VAL A 673 -12.98 -16.41 -14.79
N ARG A 674 -12.63 -15.26 -14.19
CA ARG A 674 -13.15 -14.85 -12.87
C ARG A 674 -14.67 -14.65 -12.88
N ALA A 675 -15.19 -13.94 -13.88
CA ALA A 675 -16.62 -13.67 -14.03
C ALA A 675 -17.42 -14.97 -14.17
N LEU A 676 -16.96 -15.91 -15.00
CA LEU A 676 -17.59 -17.22 -15.16
C LEU A 676 -17.58 -18.05 -13.87
N ALA A 677 -16.46 -18.06 -13.14
CA ALA A 677 -16.37 -18.75 -11.85
C ALA A 677 -17.34 -18.17 -10.83
N THR A 678 -17.45 -16.84 -10.76
CA THR A 678 -18.36 -16.12 -9.86
C THR A 678 -19.82 -16.52 -10.16
N ILE A 679 -20.25 -16.42 -11.42
CA ILE A 679 -21.61 -16.80 -11.85
C ILE A 679 -21.88 -18.29 -11.60
N ALA A 680 -20.92 -19.18 -11.88
CA ALA A 680 -21.10 -20.61 -11.68
C ALA A 680 -21.24 -20.98 -10.18
N SER A 681 -20.58 -20.24 -9.29
CA SER A 681 -20.66 -20.40 -7.83
C SER A 681 -21.86 -19.70 -7.18
N SER A 682 -22.58 -18.86 -7.94
CA SER A 682 -23.68 -18.06 -7.42
C SER A 682 -24.82 -18.91 -6.85
N LYS A 683 -25.38 -18.44 -5.73
CA LYS A 683 -26.59 -18.99 -5.09
C LYS A 683 -27.85 -18.20 -5.44
N LEU A 684 -27.74 -17.14 -6.23
CA LEU A 684 -28.93 -16.50 -6.77
C LEU A 684 -29.62 -17.52 -7.67
N ASP A 685 -30.77 -18.02 -7.20
CA ASP A 685 -31.68 -18.83 -7.99
C ASP A 685 -31.88 -18.12 -9.33
N SER A 686 -31.87 -18.88 -10.44
CA SER A 686 -32.17 -18.36 -11.77
C SER A 686 -33.43 -17.50 -11.65
N VAL A 687 -33.25 -16.18 -11.79
CA VAL A 687 -34.30 -15.19 -11.57
C VAL A 687 -35.58 -15.70 -12.23
N GLU A 688 -36.62 -15.86 -11.43
CA GLU A 688 -37.92 -16.45 -11.76
C GLU A 688 -38.25 -16.36 -13.26
N GLU A 689 -38.23 -17.53 -13.92
CA GLU A 689 -38.80 -18.02 -15.20
C GLU A 689 -39.56 -17.09 -16.19
N ALA A 690 -39.52 -15.77 -16.10
CA ALA A 690 -40.42 -14.88 -16.82
C ALA A 690 -39.77 -14.17 -18.02
N HIS A 691 -38.45 -13.96 -18.08
CA HIS A 691 -37.85 -13.23 -19.20
C HIS A 691 -36.51 -13.82 -19.64
N MET A 692 -36.52 -14.33 -20.88
CA MET A 692 -35.41 -14.88 -21.68
C MET A 692 -35.10 -16.37 -21.50
N VAL A 693 -35.59 -17.15 -22.46
CA VAL A 693 -35.15 -18.52 -22.76
C VAL A 693 -33.69 -18.46 -23.20
N THR A 694 -32.76 -18.67 -22.28
CA THR A 694 -31.38 -19.03 -22.63
C THR A 694 -31.25 -20.54 -22.49
N ASN A 695 -30.64 -21.20 -23.49
CA ASN A 695 -30.17 -22.58 -23.31
C ASN A 695 -29.28 -22.57 -22.06
N GLU A 696 -29.71 -23.21 -20.97
CA GLU A 696 -28.95 -23.22 -19.72
C GLU A 696 -27.61 -23.92 -19.96
N VAL A 697 -26.53 -23.13 -20.04
CA VAL A 697 -25.16 -23.64 -20.03
C VAL A 697 -24.91 -24.22 -18.65
N ALA A 698 -24.63 -25.52 -18.58
CA ALA A 698 -24.41 -26.21 -17.32
C ALA A 698 -23.09 -25.78 -16.66
N ASN A 699 -23.01 -25.81 -15.33
CA ASN A 699 -21.76 -25.52 -14.61
C ASN A 699 -20.60 -26.43 -15.05
N SER A 700 -20.89 -27.67 -15.43
CA SER A 700 -19.89 -28.60 -15.97
C SER A 700 -19.32 -28.14 -17.31
N GLU A 701 -20.11 -27.47 -18.16
CA GLU A 701 -19.65 -26.87 -19.41
C GLU A 701 -18.76 -25.65 -19.14
N ILE A 702 -19.13 -24.81 -18.17
CA ILE A 702 -18.31 -23.66 -17.73
C ILE A 702 -16.97 -24.16 -17.18
N LEU A 703 -17.00 -25.16 -16.29
CA LEU A 703 -15.80 -25.76 -15.70
C LEU A 703 -14.89 -26.36 -16.77
N GLN A 704 -15.47 -27.04 -17.76
CA GLN A 704 -14.72 -27.57 -18.90
C GLN A 704 -14.05 -26.45 -19.70
N LYS A 705 -14.76 -25.36 -20.01
CA LYS A 705 -14.24 -24.20 -20.72
C LYS A 705 -13.11 -23.48 -19.96
N ILE A 706 -13.27 -23.31 -18.65
CA ILE A 706 -12.20 -22.75 -17.80
C ILE A 706 -11.00 -23.71 -17.77
N SER A 707 -11.21 -25.03 -17.76
CA SER A 707 -10.11 -26.00 -17.77
C SER A 707 -9.25 -25.97 -19.02
N GLU A 708 -9.82 -25.59 -20.17
CA GLU A 708 -9.06 -25.37 -21.41
C GLU A 708 -8.05 -24.22 -21.25
N LYS A 709 -8.33 -23.24 -20.38
CA LYS A 709 -7.44 -22.11 -20.09
C LYS A 709 -6.25 -22.45 -19.16
N LEU A 710 -6.18 -23.68 -18.65
CA LEU A 710 -4.96 -24.19 -18.01
C LEU A 710 -3.82 -24.42 -19.03
N GLU A 711 -4.14 -24.45 -20.33
CA GLU A 711 -3.17 -24.57 -21.43
C GLU A 711 -2.88 -23.23 -22.12
N ASP A 712 -3.37 -22.12 -21.57
CA ASP A 712 -3.14 -20.77 -22.11
C ASP A 712 -1.64 -20.43 -22.14
N ASP A 713 -1.21 -19.66 -23.14
CA ASP A 713 0.19 -19.25 -23.31
C ASP A 713 0.65 -18.40 -22.12
N GLN A 714 -0.25 -17.56 -21.60
CA GLN A 714 0.05 -16.63 -20.53
C GLN A 714 -0.04 -17.31 -19.16
N PRO A 715 1.04 -17.27 -18.36
CA PRO A 715 1.05 -17.91 -17.04
C PRO A 715 0.00 -17.34 -16.07
N SER A 716 -0.32 -16.05 -16.19
CA SER A 716 -1.36 -15.37 -15.41
C SER A 716 -2.76 -15.94 -15.66
N VAL A 717 -3.09 -16.29 -16.91
CA VAL A 717 -4.39 -16.90 -17.25
C VAL A 717 -4.49 -18.30 -16.66
N ARG A 718 -3.41 -19.10 -16.72
CA ARG A 718 -3.34 -20.43 -16.11
C ARG A 718 -3.60 -20.40 -14.60
N LYS A 719 -2.99 -19.44 -13.88
CA LYS A 719 -3.22 -19.21 -12.43
C LYS A 719 -4.69 -18.95 -12.14
N TYR A 720 -5.31 -18.02 -12.88
CA TYR A 720 -6.72 -17.66 -12.71
C TYR A 720 -7.65 -18.84 -12.99
N ALA A 721 -7.36 -19.63 -14.02
CA ALA A 721 -8.11 -20.84 -14.32
C ALA A 721 -8.01 -21.87 -13.19
N ALA A 722 -6.82 -22.07 -12.62
CA ALA A 722 -6.63 -22.97 -11.48
C ALA A 722 -7.39 -22.52 -10.24
N ASP A 723 -7.40 -21.22 -9.92
CA ASP A 723 -8.15 -20.66 -8.78
C ASP A 723 -9.66 -20.80 -8.97
N ALA A 724 -10.15 -20.51 -10.18
CA ALA A 724 -11.55 -20.68 -10.56
C ALA A 724 -12.01 -22.14 -10.41
N ILE A 725 -11.25 -23.09 -10.96
CA ILE A 725 -11.55 -24.53 -10.83
C ILE A 725 -11.50 -24.97 -9.38
N THR A 726 -10.51 -24.48 -8.62
CA THR A 726 -10.37 -24.79 -7.20
C THR A 726 -11.59 -24.36 -6.38
N SER A 727 -12.05 -23.12 -6.61
CA SER A 727 -13.24 -22.57 -5.97
C SER A 727 -14.50 -23.37 -6.33
N LEU A 728 -14.70 -23.67 -7.61
CA LEU A 728 -15.87 -24.38 -8.10
C LEU A 728 -15.96 -25.82 -7.59
N LEU A 729 -14.87 -26.58 -7.64
CA LEU A 729 -14.86 -27.96 -7.15
C LEU A 729 -15.02 -28.05 -5.62
N SER A 730 -14.48 -27.08 -4.88
CA SER A 730 -14.63 -27.02 -3.42
C SER A 730 -16.08 -26.78 -2.99
N SER A 731 -16.91 -26.20 -3.87
CA SER A 731 -18.34 -25.96 -3.61
C SER A 731 -19.23 -27.21 -3.69
N GLY A 732 -18.69 -28.35 -4.16
CA GLY A 732 -19.30 -29.69 -4.01
C GLY A 732 -20.29 -30.11 -5.10
N THR A 733 -20.18 -29.59 -6.32
CA THR A 733 -21.15 -29.84 -7.42
C THR A 733 -20.85 -31.06 -8.30
N GLU A 734 -19.61 -31.56 -8.34
CA GLU A 734 -19.15 -32.55 -9.33
C GLU A 734 -18.92 -33.94 -8.72
N SER A 735 -18.88 -34.98 -9.57
CA SER A 735 -18.57 -36.33 -9.11
C SER A 735 -17.08 -36.47 -8.72
N PRO A 736 -16.71 -37.45 -7.87
CA PRO A 736 -15.32 -37.71 -7.52
C PRO A 736 -14.43 -38.07 -8.72
N GLN A 737 -14.99 -38.63 -9.79
CA GLN A 737 -14.26 -38.95 -11.01
C GLN A 737 -13.95 -37.70 -11.85
N GLU A 738 -14.93 -36.83 -12.04
CA GLU A 738 -14.76 -35.56 -12.76
C GLU A 738 -13.78 -34.64 -12.02
N SER A 739 -13.92 -34.55 -10.68
CA SER A 739 -12.99 -33.79 -9.82
C SER A 739 -11.53 -34.23 -10.01
N LYS A 740 -11.29 -35.54 -10.18
CA LYS A 740 -9.95 -36.08 -10.40
C LYS A 740 -9.37 -35.64 -11.74
N GLU A 741 -10.16 -35.53 -12.81
CA GLU A 741 -9.68 -35.09 -14.12
C GLU A 741 -9.13 -33.66 -14.05
N PHE A 742 -9.86 -32.75 -13.43
CA PHE A 742 -9.43 -31.35 -13.26
C PHE A 742 -8.20 -31.22 -12.36
N ILE A 743 -8.10 -32.02 -11.30
CA ILE A 743 -6.90 -32.08 -10.44
C ILE A 743 -5.67 -32.47 -11.27
N LEU A 744 -5.80 -33.40 -12.22
CA LEU A 744 -4.70 -33.78 -13.09
C LEU A 744 -4.32 -32.67 -14.07
N LYS A 745 -5.30 -31.95 -14.64
CA LYS A 745 -5.01 -30.79 -15.50
C LYS A 745 -4.29 -29.66 -14.75
N ILE A 746 -4.66 -29.41 -13.49
CA ILE A 746 -3.96 -28.43 -12.63
C ILE A 746 -2.52 -28.88 -12.38
N LEU A 747 -2.30 -30.17 -12.13
CA LEU A 747 -0.97 -30.74 -11.96
C LEU A 747 -0.12 -30.56 -13.23
N ASP A 748 -0.68 -30.86 -14.40
CA ASP A 748 0.02 -30.70 -15.69
C ASP A 748 0.36 -29.24 -15.97
N ALA A 749 -0.55 -28.31 -15.65
CA ALA A 749 -0.31 -26.86 -15.76
C ALA A 749 0.84 -26.36 -14.87
N GLY A 750 1.14 -27.07 -13.77
CA GLY A 750 2.28 -26.78 -12.90
C GLY A 750 3.64 -26.98 -13.58
N PHE A 751 3.69 -27.76 -14.67
CA PHE A 751 4.90 -28.00 -15.46
C PHE A 751 4.98 -27.12 -16.71
N ALA A 752 3.95 -26.34 -17.03
CA ALA A 752 3.93 -25.46 -18.19
C ALA A 752 4.82 -24.21 -17.98
N GLY A 753 5.37 -23.65 -19.08
CA GLY A 753 6.11 -22.39 -19.05
C GLY A 753 7.32 -22.39 -18.11
N ALA A 754 8.13 -23.46 -18.14
CA ALA A 754 9.29 -23.64 -17.24
C ALA A 754 8.93 -23.62 -15.74
N GLY A 755 7.71 -24.05 -15.38
CA GLY A 755 7.33 -24.29 -13.99
C GLY A 755 7.16 -23.05 -13.12
N GLU A 756 7.08 -21.84 -13.72
CA GLU A 756 6.85 -20.57 -13.01
C GLU A 756 5.59 -20.61 -12.12
N GLN A 757 4.64 -21.49 -12.45
CA GLN A 757 3.37 -21.65 -11.76
C GLN A 757 3.30 -22.83 -10.79
N ALA A 758 4.39 -23.59 -10.62
CA ALA A 758 4.40 -24.81 -9.82
C ALA A 758 3.88 -24.59 -8.39
N ARG A 759 4.37 -23.57 -7.68
CA ARG A 759 3.91 -23.25 -6.33
C ARG A 759 2.41 -22.92 -6.27
N HIS A 760 1.92 -22.14 -7.24
CA HIS A 760 0.51 -21.78 -7.35
C HIS A 760 -0.37 -23.01 -7.52
N MET A 761 0.02 -23.93 -8.42
CA MET A 761 -0.69 -25.19 -8.63
C MET A 761 -0.61 -26.09 -7.39
N GLY A 762 0.52 -26.12 -6.68
CA GLY A 762 0.66 -26.82 -5.41
C GLY A 762 -0.35 -26.36 -4.35
N ARG A 763 -0.63 -25.05 -4.27
CA ARG A 763 -1.67 -24.49 -3.38
C ARG A 763 -3.07 -24.92 -3.79
N ALA A 764 -3.38 -24.89 -5.08
CA ALA A 764 -4.66 -25.39 -5.60
C ALA A 764 -4.85 -26.88 -5.23
N LEU A 765 -3.81 -27.71 -5.42
CA LEU A 765 -3.81 -29.14 -5.06
C LEU A 765 -3.98 -29.37 -3.55
N ARG A 766 -3.41 -28.52 -2.70
CA ARG A 766 -3.60 -28.56 -1.24
C ARG A 766 -5.08 -28.42 -0.87
N ILE A 767 -5.78 -27.50 -1.52
CA ILE A 767 -7.19 -27.19 -1.26
C ILE A 767 -8.08 -28.32 -1.79
N LEU A 768 -7.81 -28.81 -2.99
CA LEU A 768 -8.63 -29.82 -3.67
C LEU A 768 -8.46 -31.23 -3.11
N ASP A 769 -7.28 -31.83 -3.30
CA ASP A 769 -6.97 -33.16 -2.79
C ASP A 769 -5.44 -33.35 -2.69
N PRO A 770 -4.84 -33.15 -1.49
CA PRO A 770 -3.41 -33.27 -1.30
C PRO A 770 -2.92 -34.72 -1.48
N VAL A 771 -3.80 -35.72 -1.33
CA VAL A 771 -3.45 -37.14 -1.46
C VAL A 771 -3.31 -37.51 -2.93
N ILE A 772 -4.24 -37.07 -3.78
CA ILE A 772 -4.16 -37.30 -5.24
C ILE A 772 -2.94 -36.57 -5.81
N GLY A 773 -2.74 -35.30 -5.46
CA GLY A 773 -1.58 -34.52 -5.91
C GLY A 773 -0.26 -35.20 -5.54
N ALA A 774 -0.06 -35.51 -4.25
CA ALA A 774 1.17 -36.15 -3.80
C ALA A 774 1.40 -37.54 -4.44
N ASN A 775 0.37 -38.38 -4.59
CA ASN A 775 0.54 -39.70 -5.20
C ASN A 775 0.94 -39.65 -6.68
N HIS A 776 0.58 -38.59 -7.42
CA HIS A 776 1.02 -38.39 -8.81
C HIS A 776 2.40 -37.74 -8.91
N LEU A 777 2.71 -36.81 -8.00
CA LEU A 777 4.01 -36.12 -7.98
C LEU A 777 5.16 -37.02 -7.51
N LEU A 778 4.94 -37.92 -6.54
CA LEU A 778 6.02 -38.73 -5.97
C LEU A 778 6.77 -39.61 -7.00
N PRO A 779 6.09 -40.34 -7.91
CA PRO A 779 6.78 -41.09 -8.96
C PRO A 779 7.60 -40.21 -9.92
N LEU A 780 7.25 -38.93 -10.07
CA LEU A 780 7.95 -38.01 -10.98
C LEU A 780 9.33 -37.61 -10.46
N LEU A 781 9.53 -37.61 -9.13
CA LEU A 781 10.87 -37.40 -8.54
C LEU A 781 11.89 -38.44 -9.02
N GLU A 782 11.46 -39.67 -9.31
CA GLU A 782 12.34 -40.75 -9.77
C GLU A 782 12.46 -40.81 -11.31
N SER A 783 11.42 -40.40 -12.04
CA SER A 783 11.38 -40.55 -13.50
C SER A 783 11.97 -39.37 -14.27
N MET A 784 11.90 -38.16 -13.70
CA MET A 784 12.45 -36.94 -14.30
C MET A 784 13.97 -36.98 -14.34
N GLN A 785 14.54 -36.53 -15.45
CA GLN A 785 15.98 -36.61 -15.68
C GLN A 785 16.71 -35.37 -15.14
N SER A 786 16.07 -34.19 -15.22
CA SER A 786 16.67 -32.92 -14.81
C SER A 786 16.26 -32.50 -13.39
N SER A 787 17.21 -31.98 -12.62
CA SER A 787 16.96 -31.36 -11.31
C SER A 787 16.07 -30.11 -11.42
N ALA A 788 16.13 -29.39 -12.54
CA ALA A 788 15.22 -28.27 -12.81
C ALA A 788 13.75 -28.70 -12.92
N GLU A 789 13.47 -29.88 -13.50
CA GLU A 789 12.10 -30.40 -13.56
C GLU A 789 11.66 -30.95 -12.20
N ARG A 790 12.57 -31.66 -11.49
CA ARG A 790 12.31 -32.17 -10.14
C ARG A 790 12.03 -31.03 -9.15
N ARG A 791 12.65 -29.87 -9.32
CA ARG A 791 12.36 -28.66 -8.54
C ARG A 791 10.85 -28.36 -8.51
N PHE A 792 10.16 -28.34 -9.65
CA PHE A 792 8.73 -28.03 -9.70
C PHE A 792 7.91 -29.05 -8.92
N VAL A 793 8.29 -30.33 -8.99
CA VAL A 793 7.68 -31.41 -8.19
C VAL A 793 7.88 -31.15 -6.70
N ILE A 794 9.09 -30.77 -6.28
CA ILE A 794 9.42 -30.47 -4.88
C ILE A 794 8.63 -29.26 -4.40
N GLU A 795 8.58 -28.17 -5.18
CA GLU A 795 7.83 -26.95 -4.86
C GLU A 795 6.32 -27.22 -4.72
N MET A 796 5.73 -28.01 -5.62
CA MET A 796 4.34 -28.43 -5.49
C MET A 796 4.11 -29.29 -4.24
N LEU A 797 4.99 -30.25 -3.96
CA LEU A 797 4.90 -31.09 -2.76
C LEU A 797 5.06 -30.27 -1.47
N GLU A 798 5.94 -29.27 -1.48
CA GLU A 798 6.12 -28.33 -0.38
C GLU A 798 4.81 -27.59 -0.07
N GLU A 799 4.21 -26.96 -1.07
CA GLU A 799 2.96 -26.21 -0.93
C GLU A 799 1.78 -27.09 -0.52
N ILE A 800 1.70 -28.33 -1.04
CA ILE A 800 0.66 -29.32 -0.68
C ILE A 800 0.62 -29.60 0.83
N TYR A 801 1.78 -29.61 1.50
CA TYR A 801 1.88 -29.98 2.91
C TYR A 801 2.21 -28.84 3.86
N GLN A 802 2.41 -27.62 3.34
CA GLN A 802 2.65 -26.45 4.18
C GLN A 802 1.47 -26.22 5.14
N THR A 803 1.77 -26.10 6.43
CA THR A 803 0.79 -25.75 7.46
C THR A 803 0.45 -24.27 7.35
N SER A 804 -0.83 -23.91 7.37
CA SER A 804 -1.42 -22.57 7.13
C SER A 804 -1.01 -21.45 8.12
N GLN A 805 0.26 -21.33 8.50
CA GLN A 805 0.80 -20.33 9.42
C GLN A 805 1.80 -19.37 8.75
N GLU A 806 1.53 -18.97 7.50
CA GLU A 806 2.02 -17.69 7.01
C GLU A 806 0.80 -16.86 6.62
N PRO A 807 0.63 -15.63 7.14
CA PRO A 807 -0.39 -14.73 6.64
C PRO A 807 -0.05 -14.39 5.18
N ASP A 808 -1.00 -14.61 4.28
CA ASP A 808 -0.95 -14.19 2.89
C ASP A 808 -0.70 -12.67 2.82
N HIS A 809 0.52 -12.27 2.48
CA HIS A 809 0.82 -10.89 2.11
C HIS A 809 0.48 -10.58 0.64
N LEU A 810 -0.37 -11.39 -0.01
CA LEU A 810 -0.70 -11.28 -1.44
C LEU A 810 -2.21 -11.19 -1.73
N GLN A 811 -2.99 -10.63 -0.82
CA GLN A 811 -4.34 -10.13 -1.11
C GLN A 811 -4.44 -8.65 -0.76
N ALA A 812 -3.79 -7.80 -1.56
CA ALA A 812 -4.12 -6.39 -1.75
C ALA A 812 -3.31 -5.84 -2.94
N ALA A 813 -3.84 -6.03 -4.15
CA ALA A 813 -3.62 -5.16 -5.29
C ALA A 813 -4.86 -5.24 -6.18
#